data_AF-A0A3A5VGX3-F1
#
_entry.id   AF-A0A3A5VGX3-F1
#
_cell.length_a   1.000
_cell.length_b   1.000
_cell.length_c   1.000
_cell.angle_alpha   90.00
_cell.angle_beta   90.00
_cell.angle_gamma   90.00
#
_symmetry.space_group_name_H-M   'P 1'
#
loop_
_entity.id
_entity.type
_entity.pdbx_description
1 polymer ?
#
loop_
_entity_poly.entity_id
_entity_poly.type
_entity_poly.pdbx_seq_one_letter_code
_entity_poly.pdbx_strand_id
1 'polypeptide(L)'
;MDQQKAIFLCSTFLGRVLMTMRRLMPFSIILLLLLQTVAMNMVVPAQAASGRGGVNDDFTVRSVEIGNVSNPADEWVQSDGTVIEYIFIEQPREIKVQIQRYGQSAIGEAAPVTIDIVHPIGFIMETFSFETSPLTGGQSYNYQFQWTPTAAHSILNTTTNDLEGGLTVRATVAFNDDTSNANDVRNLVVPVAVAANAMEEIAPSTAKQFFSAKYPAAGGDATAAGSWQTDSTTSAAGSAHWRHSAPGSNYPSNAEATRLVYARQTTSQTCETDAPDVGLTNLRGIGVCRNLFYSNEFVSSQFHLQAWGSMAAGDAVHMELWRGSGNIDNGYESIHWDISEGMPSAAPGQWTNLSWDPQETWLEIPDLANPDVFLGGSSYSFSVLFTSDSSTANEGFHIDDYVHFGVSRVTDYTLDMDCDNPTNGYTVAPAQLAVLRCTLTNNGYSPATIRLQTNVTNDSWMAPFPVIRVDVTGSSNHGTNMILPPLSGGDSVEFWVNLSVPAGADVQQQTWNLWLSDASSAQLGEKARIDLDIGVSEQFGVALTSSVPLVAASVLPGQSGHIAFSLQNTGNRDAAFNLATDFQQEGWLALVENATGVIQQNPIVLTKGERVDLVLNVTSPEEANPALGTEAFPYVSFNLRATCPSCSTALFGSDVLSRVMEVPILREVAMEMEESAFTGSANGISRSVYITLLNLGNNDEQYDLSIVMNNWRLGATLNAEQSPIMDAWDGEATLPVLLPMPVGLTPGIYTVTVRATSVDDPTVSGALTFTVEILDTAAVDVSDEETGQSYIPGDPAQTMTFEVRNDGNSEDSFAMTLNTPNGMVAGFTNLVDGSTPAIAVGSSYNVSVEFSFVDDVDGQLTLDVIATSNSDMNISSSGSATYLVGSQNWLKIFAIQPLTIDEAGEYEIVVRVGNQYTSGQLVVMEVDDSETNAWFGTSIGRLDRDFSLAVSEQREITLTLDVTETTLKNLNGDTLTANVTVWARSETVSDAARSQLEVTLVRMSSDAGGDVDDAGSALPIETIGMWVVFVLILVGGVVVLVSILRSVEDDDDDEYYAKWGEDGYEDSLSANYGAVASAPSVPMGMPTPASPALATNIADSVLMGGAATAPPSGTPEPVAAVPLPSASPESPSVPDEPDMPPLPEGGLPTGWTMEQWRHYGQQWLEQNGQS
;
A
#
# COMPACT_ATOMS: atom_id res chain seq x y z
N MET A 1 7.63 72.32 42.60
CA MET A 1 7.37 72.59 41.17
C MET A 1 6.38 71.55 40.65
N ASP A 2 5.66 71.88 39.58
CA ASP A 2 5.18 70.95 38.53
C ASP A 2 4.40 69.68 38.91
N GLN A 3 3.24 69.84 39.56
CA GLN A 3 2.15 68.86 39.38
C GLN A 3 0.69 69.41 39.35
N GLN A 4 0.47 70.72 39.58
CA GLN A 4 -0.88 71.31 39.53
C GLN A 4 -1.20 72.16 38.28
N LYS A 5 -0.22 72.48 37.41
CA LYS A 5 -0.48 73.26 36.18
C LYS A 5 -0.92 72.42 34.97
N ALA A 6 -0.54 71.14 34.89
CA ALA A 6 -0.94 70.26 33.79
C ALA A 6 -2.46 69.98 33.76
N ILE A 7 -3.06 69.81 34.95
CA ILE A 7 -4.46 69.39 35.10
C ILE A 7 -5.46 70.45 34.58
N PHE A 8 -5.14 71.74 34.70
CA PHE A 8 -6.04 72.83 34.29
C PHE A 8 -6.05 73.08 32.76
N LEU A 9 -4.95 72.76 32.07
CA LEU A 9 -4.87 72.84 30.60
C LEU A 9 -5.60 71.67 29.94
N CYS A 10 -5.47 70.46 30.48
CA CYS A 10 -6.09 69.26 29.90
C CYS A 10 -7.63 69.30 29.93
N SER A 11 -8.22 69.68 31.07
CA SER A 11 -9.69 69.78 31.20
C SER A 11 -10.29 70.86 30.29
N THR A 12 -9.59 71.97 30.09
CA THR A 12 -10.03 73.08 29.23
C THR A 12 -10.01 72.70 27.74
N PHE A 13 -9.11 71.78 27.32
CA PHE A 13 -9.07 71.31 25.93
C PHE A 13 -10.16 70.27 25.63
N LEU A 14 -10.31 69.25 26.49
CA LEU A 14 -11.38 68.23 26.34
C LEU A 14 -12.78 68.85 26.35
N GLY A 15 -13.03 69.79 27.26
CA GLY A 15 -14.32 70.50 27.34
C GLY A 15 -14.67 71.30 26.07
N ARG A 16 -13.68 71.72 25.29
CA ARG A 16 -13.88 72.47 24.04
C ARG A 16 -14.19 71.56 22.85
N VAL A 17 -13.58 70.38 22.79
CA VAL A 17 -13.83 69.37 21.74
C VAL A 17 -15.22 68.73 21.90
N LEU A 18 -15.64 68.40 23.13
CA LEU A 18 -16.99 67.85 23.35
C LEU A 18 -18.12 68.85 23.02
N MET A 19 -17.87 70.17 23.08
CA MET A 19 -18.88 71.17 22.72
C MET A 19 -18.99 71.47 21.21
N THR A 20 -17.95 71.20 20.41
CA THR A 20 -18.05 71.34 18.94
C THR A 20 -18.75 70.15 18.30
N MET A 21 -18.41 68.91 18.68
CA MET A 21 -19.07 67.71 18.13
C MET A 21 -20.58 67.67 18.43
N ARG A 22 -21.02 68.13 19.62
CA ARG A 22 -22.46 68.17 19.97
C ARG A 22 -23.27 69.25 19.24
N ARG A 23 -22.66 70.05 18.36
CA ARG A 23 -23.35 70.93 17.40
C ARG A 23 -23.26 70.46 15.95
N LEU A 24 -22.45 69.45 15.64
CA LEU A 24 -22.35 68.88 14.30
C LEU A 24 -23.44 67.83 14.04
N MET A 25 -23.87 67.04 15.03
CA MET A 25 -24.96 66.06 14.85
C MET A 25 -26.21 66.60 14.10
N PRO A 26 -26.82 67.76 14.44
CA PRO A 26 -27.94 68.28 13.66
C PRO A 26 -27.55 68.69 12.24
N PHE A 27 -26.32 69.14 11.99
CA PHE A 27 -25.83 69.43 10.64
C PHE A 27 -25.53 68.15 9.84
N SER A 28 -24.96 67.11 10.45
CA SER A 28 -24.74 65.81 9.81
C SER A 28 -26.07 65.10 9.53
N ILE A 29 -27.06 65.20 10.42
CA ILE A 29 -28.40 64.63 10.22
C ILE A 29 -29.22 65.47 9.22
N ILE A 30 -29.10 66.80 9.20
CA ILE A 30 -29.72 67.63 8.15
C ILE A 30 -29.03 67.44 6.81
N LEU A 31 -27.70 67.22 6.77
CA LEU A 31 -26.96 66.92 5.54
C LEU A 31 -27.29 65.50 5.04
N LEU A 32 -27.43 64.51 5.92
CA LEU A 32 -27.91 63.18 5.57
C LEU A 32 -29.38 63.20 5.14
N LEU A 33 -30.26 63.98 5.78
CA LEU A 33 -31.64 64.16 5.32
C LEU A 33 -31.72 64.96 4.01
N LEU A 34 -30.78 65.86 3.74
CA LEU A 34 -30.65 66.54 2.43
C LEU A 34 -30.13 65.59 1.36
N LEU A 35 -29.11 64.78 1.65
CA LEU A 35 -28.63 63.73 0.74
C LEU A 35 -29.71 62.66 0.50
N GLN A 36 -30.44 62.27 1.54
CA GLN A 36 -31.53 61.31 1.47
C GLN A 36 -32.77 61.89 0.78
N THR A 37 -33.05 63.20 0.87
CA THR A 37 -34.10 63.83 0.04
C THR A 37 -33.64 64.13 -1.38
N VAL A 38 -32.35 64.36 -1.64
CA VAL A 38 -31.79 64.39 -3.01
C VAL A 38 -31.89 63.00 -3.66
N ALA A 39 -31.53 61.94 -2.92
CA ALA A 39 -31.67 60.56 -3.39
C ALA A 39 -33.15 60.14 -3.56
N MET A 40 -34.03 60.45 -2.59
CA MET A 40 -35.47 60.10 -2.68
C MET A 40 -36.25 60.96 -3.69
N ASN A 41 -35.78 62.17 -4.04
CA ASN A 41 -36.39 62.97 -5.10
C ASN A 41 -36.16 62.41 -6.51
N MET A 42 -35.34 61.36 -6.67
CA MET A 42 -35.26 60.60 -7.92
C MET A 42 -36.47 59.68 -8.14
N VAL A 43 -37.39 59.55 -7.18
CA VAL A 43 -38.68 58.85 -7.35
C VAL A 43 -39.85 59.79 -7.01
N VAL A 44 -40.28 60.55 -8.02
CA VAL A 44 -41.48 61.40 -7.94
C VAL A 44 -42.75 60.53 -7.85
N PRO A 45 -43.65 60.73 -6.86
CA PRO A 45 -44.83 59.91 -6.68
C PRO A 45 -45.81 59.99 -7.87
N ALA A 46 -46.46 58.87 -8.19
CA ALA A 46 -47.23 58.65 -9.42
C ALA A 46 -48.58 59.40 -9.53
N GLN A 47 -48.72 60.58 -8.93
CA GLN A 47 -49.93 61.42 -8.99
C GLN A 47 -49.64 62.87 -9.43
N ALA A 48 -48.72 63.02 -10.38
CA ALA A 48 -48.56 64.22 -11.23
C ALA A 48 -48.55 63.85 -12.74
N ALA A 49 -49.25 62.78 -13.12
CA ALA A 49 -49.22 62.16 -14.44
C ALA A 49 -50.01 62.93 -15.53
N SER A 50 -49.79 64.24 -15.65
CA SER A 50 -50.40 65.10 -16.68
C SER A 50 -49.48 66.23 -17.14
N GLY A 51 -48.16 65.96 -17.19
CA GLY A 51 -47.15 66.95 -17.57
C GLY A 51 -45.76 66.43 -17.92
N ARG A 52 -45.50 65.11 -17.82
CA ARG A 52 -44.24 64.53 -18.31
C ARG A 52 -44.22 64.46 -19.83
N GLY A 53 -43.03 64.56 -20.41
CA GLY A 53 -42.77 64.15 -21.78
C GLY A 53 -43.20 62.70 -21.99
N GLY A 54 -43.66 62.38 -23.20
CA GLY A 54 -43.68 61.01 -23.69
C GLY A 54 -42.65 60.88 -24.81
N VAL A 55 -42.81 59.90 -25.69
CA VAL A 55 -42.00 59.68 -26.93
C VAL A 55 -42.00 60.82 -27.97
N ASN A 56 -42.41 62.03 -27.58
CA ASN A 56 -42.22 63.29 -28.33
C ASN A 56 -41.28 64.25 -27.57
N ASP A 57 -40.46 63.71 -26.66
CA ASP A 57 -39.55 64.44 -25.78
C ASP A 57 -38.42 63.50 -25.37
N ASP A 58 -37.39 63.45 -26.21
CA ASP A 58 -36.30 62.46 -26.20
C ASP A 58 -34.97 63.23 -26.36
N PHE A 59 -34.02 63.04 -25.44
CA PHE A 59 -32.67 63.59 -25.50
C PHE A 59 -31.68 62.49 -25.88
N THR A 60 -31.01 62.67 -27.03
CA THR A 60 -30.11 61.65 -27.59
C THR A 60 -28.70 62.15 -27.85
N VAL A 61 -27.72 61.24 -27.76
CA VAL A 61 -26.36 61.46 -28.27
C VAL A 61 -26.31 61.14 -29.77
N ARG A 62 -26.47 62.17 -30.60
CA ARG A 62 -26.57 62.05 -32.05
C ARG A 62 -25.23 61.82 -32.75
N SER A 63 -24.13 62.35 -32.24
CA SER A 63 -22.77 61.99 -32.69
C SER A 63 -21.74 62.21 -31.59
N VAL A 64 -20.67 61.43 -31.65
CA VAL A 64 -19.36 61.67 -31.04
C VAL A 64 -18.39 61.66 -32.22
N GLU A 65 -17.60 62.71 -32.37
CA GLU A 65 -16.67 62.95 -33.49
C GLU A 65 -15.31 63.36 -32.91
N ILE A 66 -14.22 63.00 -33.59
CA ILE A 66 -12.85 63.24 -33.14
C ILE A 66 -12.03 64.06 -34.16
N GLY A 67 -11.13 64.89 -33.66
CA GLY A 67 -10.34 65.83 -34.47
C GLY A 67 -11.16 67.04 -34.93
N ASN A 68 -10.50 67.92 -35.68
CA ASN A 68 -11.14 69.05 -36.37
C ASN A 68 -10.41 69.37 -37.68
N VAL A 69 -10.95 70.30 -38.48
CA VAL A 69 -10.41 70.66 -39.82
C VAL A 69 -8.95 71.17 -39.80
N SER A 70 -8.44 71.63 -38.64
CA SER A 70 -7.05 72.07 -38.47
C SER A 70 -6.11 71.01 -37.89
N ASN A 71 -6.67 69.96 -37.27
CA ASN A 71 -5.96 68.85 -36.64
C ASN A 71 -6.91 67.63 -36.60
N PRO A 72 -7.03 66.87 -37.71
CA PRO A 72 -7.94 65.74 -37.79
C PRO A 72 -7.44 64.56 -36.92
N ALA A 73 -8.23 63.49 -36.87
CA ALA A 73 -7.67 62.18 -36.55
C ALA A 73 -6.85 61.65 -37.74
N ASP A 74 -5.97 60.70 -37.47
CA ASP A 74 -5.13 60.06 -38.46
C ASP A 74 -5.88 58.83 -39.03
N GLU A 75 -5.77 58.56 -40.32
CA GLU A 75 -6.58 57.53 -41.01
C GLU A 75 -5.78 56.24 -41.25
N TRP A 76 -6.29 55.09 -40.79
CA TRP A 76 -5.75 53.76 -41.11
C TRP A 76 -6.65 53.00 -42.07
N VAL A 77 -6.10 52.47 -43.16
CA VAL A 77 -6.84 51.68 -44.16
C VAL A 77 -6.74 50.19 -43.82
N GLN A 78 -7.88 49.58 -43.53
CA GLN A 78 -8.04 48.16 -43.19
C GLN A 78 -7.91 47.28 -44.45
N SER A 79 -7.66 45.97 -44.27
CA SER A 79 -7.49 45.01 -45.37
C SER A 79 -8.73 44.84 -46.26
N ASP A 80 -9.94 45.15 -45.75
CA ASP A 80 -11.19 45.15 -46.50
C ASP A 80 -11.47 46.45 -47.27
N GLY A 81 -10.60 47.47 -47.09
CA GLY A 81 -10.73 48.79 -47.70
C GLY A 81 -11.61 49.77 -46.91
N THR A 82 -12.04 49.44 -45.68
CA THR A 82 -12.58 50.43 -44.74
C THR A 82 -11.48 51.28 -44.12
N VAL A 83 -11.87 52.39 -43.49
CA VAL A 83 -10.95 53.34 -42.84
C VAL A 83 -11.36 53.49 -41.38
N ILE A 84 -10.38 53.45 -40.46
CA ILE A 84 -10.54 53.72 -39.03
C ILE A 84 -9.71 54.95 -38.65
N GLU A 85 -10.34 55.87 -37.91
CA GLU A 85 -9.69 57.04 -37.32
C GLU A 85 -8.90 56.63 -36.05
N TYR A 86 -7.63 57.02 -35.95
CA TYR A 86 -6.79 56.81 -34.78
C TYR A 86 -6.08 58.10 -34.35
N ILE A 87 -5.50 58.08 -33.15
CA ILE A 87 -4.81 59.23 -32.54
C ILE A 87 -3.55 58.76 -31.79
N PHE A 88 -2.80 59.68 -31.18
CA PHE A 88 -1.58 59.36 -30.42
C PHE A 88 -1.69 59.74 -28.93
N ILE A 89 -1.02 58.97 -28.07
CA ILE A 89 -0.77 59.31 -26.66
C ILE A 89 -0.05 60.67 -26.54
N GLU A 90 -0.30 61.40 -25.44
CA GLU A 90 0.21 62.74 -25.13
C GLU A 90 -0.15 63.86 -26.14
N GLN A 91 -0.71 63.53 -27.31
CA GLN A 91 -1.14 64.52 -28.29
C GLN A 91 -2.60 64.93 -28.05
N PRO A 92 -2.90 66.22 -27.84
CA PRO A 92 -4.28 66.65 -27.70
C PRO A 92 -5.03 66.56 -29.03
N ARG A 93 -6.27 66.04 -28.99
CA ARG A 93 -7.25 66.07 -30.08
C ARG A 93 -8.54 66.71 -29.59
N GLU A 94 -9.32 67.28 -30.50
CA GLU A 94 -10.65 67.80 -30.19
C GLU A 94 -11.65 66.64 -30.16
N ILE A 95 -12.56 66.64 -29.19
CA ILE A 95 -13.73 65.75 -29.16
C ILE A 95 -14.98 66.61 -29.24
N LYS A 96 -15.86 66.29 -30.18
CA LYS A 96 -17.11 66.99 -30.46
C LYS A 96 -18.29 66.05 -30.24
N VAL A 97 -19.16 66.39 -29.30
CA VAL A 97 -20.38 65.63 -29.00
C VAL A 97 -21.61 66.45 -29.40
N GLN A 98 -22.49 65.86 -30.21
CA GLN A 98 -23.77 66.44 -30.57
C GLN A 98 -24.89 65.78 -29.78
N ILE A 99 -25.59 66.56 -28.97
CA ILE A 99 -26.84 66.17 -28.31
C ILE A 99 -28.00 66.73 -29.13
N GLN A 100 -29.06 65.95 -29.33
CA GLN A 100 -30.30 66.43 -29.96
C GLN A 100 -31.51 66.11 -29.10
N ARG A 101 -32.45 67.05 -29.02
CA ARG A 101 -33.78 66.81 -28.46
C ARG A 101 -34.74 66.47 -29.59
N TYR A 102 -35.20 65.23 -29.71
CA TYR A 102 -36.30 64.86 -30.59
C TYR A 102 -37.65 65.34 -30.02
N GLY A 103 -38.67 65.37 -30.89
CA GLY A 103 -40.00 65.84 -30.52
C GLY A 103 -40.45 67.11 -31.26
N GLN A 104 -41.52 67.71 -30.75
CA GLN A 104 -42.12 68.96 -31.25
C GLN A 104 -42.39 69.98 -30.13
N SER A 105 -41.79 69.80 -28.94
CA SER A 105 -41.93 70.72 -27.82
C SER A 105 -41.39 72.11 -28.15
N ALA A 106 -42.18 73.16 -27.96
CA ALA A 106 -41.77 74.55 -28.13
C ALA A 106 -41.17 75.17 -26.85
N ILE A 107 -41.05 74.38 -25.78
CA ILE A 107 -40.43 74.79 -24.51
C ILE A 107 -38.97 74.33 -24.55
N GLY A 108 -38.03 75.23 -24.30
CA GLY A 108 -36.60 74.90 -24.28
C GLY A 108 -36.19 74.37 -22.90
N GLU A 109 -35.57 73.20 -22.85
CA GLU A 109 -35.12 72.56 -21.59
C GLU A 109 -33.71 72.00 -21.75
N ALA A 110 -32.99 71.90 -20.63
CA ALA A 110 -31.59 71.47 -20.58
C ALA A 110 -31.48 70.08 -19.95
N ALA A 111 -30.56 69.27 -20.48
CA ALA A 111 -30.20 67.98 -19.90
C ALA A 111 -28.72 67.98 -19.47
N PRO A 112 -28.37 67.42 -18.31
CA PRO A 112 -26.98 67.09 -17.97
C PRO A 112 -26.46 65.96 -18.87
N VAL A 113 -25.17 66.03 -19.17
CA VAL A 113 -24.43 65.11 -20.03
C VAL A 113 -23.10 64.79 -19.36
N THR A 114 -22.73 63.51 -19.34
CA THR A 114 -21.38 63.04 -19.00
C THR A 114 -20.70 62.47 -20.23
N ILE A 115 -19.36 62.55 -20.26
CA ILE A 115 -18.51 61.92 -21.25
C ILE A 115 -17.40 61.21 -20.47
N ASP A 116 -17.45 59.89 -20.46
CA ASP A 116 -16.44 59.05 -19.83
C ASP A 116 -15.42 58.57 -20.88
N ILE A 117 -14.14 58.68 -20.56
CA ILE A 117 -13.08 57.96 -21.24
C ILE A 117 -12.94 56.61 -20.53
N VAL A 118 -13.41 55.54 -21.15
CA VAL A 118 -13.47 54.20 -20.56
C VAL A 118 -12.35 53.34 -21.16
N HIS A 119 -11.50 52.80 -20.31
CA HIS A 119 -10.47 51.85 -20.71
C HIS A 119 -11.12 50.48 -21.02
N PRO A 120 -10.63 49.66 -21.98
CA PRO A 120 -11.21 48.35 -22.28
C PRO A 120 -11.31 47.35 -21.11
N ILE A 121 -10.55 47.57 -20.03
CA ILE A 121 -10.67 46.85 -18.74
C ILE A 121 -12.00 47.17 -18.01
N GLY A 122 -12.72 48.21 -18.43
CA GLY A 122 -14.03 48.61 -17.92
C GLY A 122 -14.02 49.76 -16.89
N PHE A 123 -12.85 50.19 -16.43
CA PHE A 123 -12.74 51.36 -15.54
C PHE A 123 -12.78 52.68 -16.33
N ILE A 124 -13.23 53.74 -15.66
CA ILE A 124 -13.25 55.10 -16.21
C ILE A 124 -11.92 55.78 -15.88
N MET A 125 -11.22 56.27 -16.91
CA MET A 125 -9.96 57.02 -16.78
C MET A 125 -10.24 58.50 -16.45
N GLU A 126 -11.15 59.13 -17.19
CA GLU A 126 -11.49 60.55 -17.09
C GLU A 126 -13.00 60.73 -17.32
N THR A 127 -13.65 61.64 -16.59
CA THR A 127 -15.05 62.04 -16.83
C THR A 127 -15.13 63.55 -17.03
N PHE A 128 -15.77 63.97 -18.12
CA PHE A 128 -16.15 65.34 -18.41
C PHE A 128 -17.67 65.49 -18.27
N SER A 129 -18.14 66.63 -17.78
CA SER A 129 -19.59 66.86 -17.59
C SER A 129 -20.00 68.27 -17.97
N PHE A 130 -21.17 68.40 -18.61
CA PHE A 130 -21.77 69.69 -18.99
C PHE A 130 -23.31 69.61 -18.97
N GLU A 131 -23.99 70.75 -19.02
CA GLU A 131 -25.42 70.84 -19.29
C GLU A 131 -25.64 71.41 -20.70
N THR A 132 -26.60 70.90 -21.46
CA THR A 132 -26.96 71.49 -22.76
C THR A 132 -27.55 72.89 -22.57
N SER A 133 -27.37 73.78 -23.55
CA SER A 133 -28.26 74.95 -23.66
C SER A 133 -29.73 74.48 -23.77
N PRO A 134 -30.73 75.23 -23.29
CA PRO A 134 -32.14 74.83 -23.40
C PRO A 134 -32.57 74.56 -24.86
N LEU A 135 -32.84 73.30 -25.20
CA LEU A 135 -33.22 72.82 -26.53
C LEU A 135 -34.74 72.70 -26.65
N THR A 136 -35.33 73.21 -27.73
CA THR A 136 -36.69 72.84 -28.15
C THR A 136 -36.66 71.61 -29.06
N GLY A 137 -37.81 70.95 -29.24
CA GLY A 137 -37.93 69.76 -30.10
C GLY A 137 -37.40 70.00 -31.52
N GLY A 138 -36.49 69.13 -31.97
CA GLY A 138 -35.79 69.21 -33.25
C GLY A 138 -34.47 70.03 -33.22
N GLN A 139 -34.09 70.63 -32.09
CA GLN A 139 -32.80 71.33 -31.96
C GLN A 139 -31.69 70.42 -31.45
N SER A 140 -30.45 70.79 -31.78
CA SER A 140 -29.23 70.10 -31.35
C SER A 140 -28.21 71.07 -30.75
N TYR A 141 -27.53 70.65 -29.69
CA TYR A 141 -26.39 71.34 -29.08
C TYR A 141 -25.10 70.61 -29.44
N ASN A 142 -24.05 71.34 -29.82
CA ASN A 142 -22.70 70.81 -29.97
C ASN A 142 -21.87 71.23 -28.75
N TYR A 143 -21.27 70.28 -28.07
CA TYR A 143 -20.20 70.51 -27.10
C TYR A 143 -18.86 70.11 -27.71
N GLN A 144 -17.82 70.89 -27.42
CA GLN A 144 -16.45 70.67 -27.92
C GLN A 144 -15.48 70.84 -26.75
N PHE A 145 -14.59 69.87 -26.57
CA PHE A 145 -13.51 69.93 -25.59
C PHE A 145 -12.23 69.32 -26.17
N GLN A 146 -11.12 69.52 -25.47
CA GLN A 146 -9.80 69.01 -25.86
C GLN A 146 -9.43 67.87 -24.91
N TRP A 147 -9.17 66.68 -25.46
CA TRP A 147 -8.72 65.50 -24.73
C TRP A 147 -7.29 65.15 -25.13
N THR A 148 -6.48 64.76 -24.16
CA THR A 148 -5.10 64.29 -24.37
C THR A 148 -5.02 62.87 -23.81
N PRO A 149 -4.89 61.82 -24.65
CA PRO A 149 -4.85 60.46 -24.16
C PRO A 149 -3.62 60.21 -23.27
N THR A 150 -3.88 59.64 -22.11
CA THR A 150 -2.90 59.36 -21.05
C THR A 150 -2.35 57.93 -21.08
N ALA A 151 -2.89 57.07 -21.95
CA ALA A 151 -2.42 55.72 -22.22
C ALA A 151 -2.62 55.40 -23.72
N ALA A 152 -1.76 54.55 -24.29
CA ALA A 152 -1.97 53.98 -25.61
C ALA A 152 -2.85 52.72 -25.49
N HIS A 153 -3.76 52.54 -26.45
CA HIS A 153 -4.51 51.31 -26.64
C HIS A 153 -4.80 51.16 -28.13
N SER A 154 -3.92 50.43 -28.81
CA SER A 154 -4.02 50.06 -30.21
C SER A 154 -3.31 48.73 -30.40
N ILE A 155 -3.86 47.87 -31.25
CA ILE A 155 -3.27 46.58 -31.61
C ILE A 155 -3.31 46.50 -33.13
N LEU A 156 -2.14 46.34 -33.76
CA LEU A 156 -2.04 46.13 -35.20
C LEU A 156 -1.85 44.64 -35.47
N ASN A 157 -2.75 44.02 -36.21
CA ASN A 157 -2.58 42.65 -36.67
C ASN A 157 -1.48 42.61 -37.73
N THR A 158 -0.31 42.05 -37.40
CA THR A 158 0.87 41.99 -38.29
C THR A 158 0.62 41.18 -39.57
N THR A 159 -0.27 40.18 -39.52
CA THR A 159 -0.59 39.30 -40.63
C THR A 159 -1.56 39.93 -41.64
N THR A 160 -2.57 40.68 -41.18
CA THR A 160 -3.58 41.28 -42.06
C THR A 160 -3.39 42.78 -42.30
N ASN A 161 -2.61 43.46 -41.47
CA ASN A 161 -2.53 44.92 -41.33
C ASN A 161 -3.84 45.59 -40.89
N ASP A 162 -4.74 44.85 -40.23
CA ASP A 162 -5.94 45.43 -39.62
C ASP A 162 -5.62 46.04 -38.24
N LEU A 163 -6.10 47.26 -37.99
CA LEU A 163 -5.91 48.00 -36.74
C LEU A 163 -7.15 47.88 -35.84
N GLU A 164 -6.97 47.38 -34.62
CA GLU A 164 -8.01 47.21 -33.61
C GLU A 164 -7.64 47.81 -32.23
N GLY A 165 -8.49 47.57 -31.23
CA GLY A 165 -8.38 48.16 -29.89
C GLY A 165 -8.91 49.59 -29.80
N GLY A 166 -8.66 50.26 -28.68
CA GLY A 166 -9.00 51.66 -28.47
C GLY A 166 -9.65 51.99 -27.12
N LEU A 167 -9.47 53.24 -26.71
CA LEU A 167 -10.17 53.80 -25.56
C LEU A 167 -11.60 54.18 -25.98
N THR A 168 -12.60 53.90 -25.14
CA THR A 168 -14.00 54.18 -25.47
C THR A 168 -14.42 55.54 -24.92
N VAL A 169 -14.69 56.49 -25.83
CA VAL A 169 -15.38 57.75 -25.51
C VAL A 169 -16.87 57.46 -25.40
N ARG A 170 -17.38 57.30 -24.17
CA ARG A 170 -18.79 57.07 -23.86
C ARG A 170 -19.45 58.39 -23.47
N ALA A 171 -20.25 58.96 -24.37
CA ALA A 171 -21.12 60.08 -24.04
C ALA A 171 -22.50 59.56 -23.58
N THR A 172 -23.02 60.14 -22.50
CA THR A 172 -24.32 59.80 -21.90
C THR A 172 -25.08 61.09 -21.58
N VAL A 173 -26.28 61.26 -22.12
CA VAL A 173 -27.22 62.30 -21.67
C VAL A 173 -28.24 61.70 -20.69
N ALA A 174 -28.65 62.45 -19.68
CA ALA A 174 -29.61 61.97 -18.68
C ALA A 174 -30.71 63.01 -18.44
N PHE A 175 -31.96 62.68 -18.79
CA PHE A 175 -33.11 63.57 -18.59
C PHE A 175 -34.27 62.83 -17.92
N ASN A 176 -34.71 63.31 -16.75
CA ASN A 176 -35.61 62.56 -15.86
C ASN A 176 -37.07 62.45 -16.33
N ASP A 177 -37.49 63.27 -17.29
CA ASP A 177 -38.80 63.19 -17.94
C ASP A 177 -38.73 62.54 -19.33
N ASP A 178 -37.56 62.03 -19.72
CA ASP A 178 -37.40 61.13 -20.87
C ASP A 178 -37.97 59.73 -20.55
N THR A 179 -38.26 58.98 -21.60
CA THR A 179 -38.74 57.58 -21.55
C THR A 179 -38.13 56.68 -22.65
N SER A 180 -37.18 57.18 -23.44
CA SER A 180 -36.58 56.50 -24.60
C SER A 180 -35.11 56.14 -24.37
N ASN A 181 -34.79 55.52 -23.23
CA ASN A 181 -33.43 55.34 -22.71
C ASN A 181 -32.42 54.52 -23.57
N ALA A 182 -32.81 54.09 -24.77
CA ALA A 182 -31.98 53.32 -25.69
C ALA A 182 -31.03 54.17 -26.55
N ASN A 183 -31.20 55.50 -26.56
CA ASN A 183 -30.43 56.43 -27.38
C ASN A 183 -29.77 57.58 -26.58
N ASP A 184 -29.79 57.45 -25.25
CA ASP A 184 -29.14 58.28 -24.22
C ASP A 184 -27.61 58.12 -24.21
N VAL A 185 -27.13 56.91 -24.52
CA VAL A 185 -25.72 56.51 -24.45
C VAL A 185 -25.16 56.26 -25.84
N ARG A 186 -23.96 56.75 -26.12
CA ARG A 186 -23.22 56.43 -27.34
C ARG A 186 -21.72 56.30 -27.07
N ASN A 187 -21.17 55.18 -27.56
CA ASN A 187 -19.75 54.87 -27.52
C ASN A 187 -19.10 55.20 -28.88
N LEU A 188 -17.89 55.75 -28.84
CA LEU A 188 -16.93 55.75 -29.93
C LEU A 188 -15.66 55.08 -29.42
N VAL A 189 -15.22 53.99 -30.05
CA VAL A 189 -13.93 53.36 -29.76
C VAL A 189 -12.87 54.08 -30.59
N VAL A 190 -11.78 54.50 -29.95
CA VAL A 190 -10.71 55.29 -30.57
C VAL A 190 -9.37 54.59 -30.33
N PRO A 191 -8.76 53.96 -31.35
CA PRO A 191 -7.39 53.45 -31.26
C PRO A 191 -6.41 54.58 -30.92
N VAL A 192 -5.57 54.34 -29.92
CA VAL A 192 -4.52 55.28 -29.47
C VAL A 192 -3.16 54.64 -29.69
N ALA A 193 -2.42 55.14 -30.66
CA ALA A 193 -1.04 54.78 -31.00
C ALA A 193 -0.02 55.46 -30.08
N VAL A 194 1.21 54.95 -30.08
CA VAL A 194 2.32 55.42 -29.23
C VAL A 194 3.08 56.56 -29.91
N ALA A 195 3.41 56.41 -31.19
CA ALA A 195 4.13 57.42 -31.97
C ALA A 195 3.96 57.20 -33.48
N ALA A 196 4.25 58.24 -34.26
CA ALA A 196 4.49 58.12 -35.71
C ALA A 196 5.58 59.11 -36.15
N ASN A 197 6.15 58.85 -37.32
CA ASN A 197 7.10 59.71 -38.00
C ASN A 197 7.08 59.42 -39.50
N ALA A 198 6.69 60.40 -40.32
CA ALA A 198 6.72 60.34 -41.79
C ALA A 198 8.15 60.38 -42.39
N MET A 199 9.11 59.78 -41.68
CA MET A 199 10.52 59.56 -42.00
C MET A 199 11.28 60.70 -42.74
N GLU A 200 10.91 61.97 -42.52
CA GLU A 200 11.59 63.13 -43.12
C GLU A 200 12.98 63.44 -42.50
N GLU A 201 13.92 63.98 -43.29
CA GLU A 201 15.12 64.64 -42.73
C GLU A 201 14.76 66.09 -42.33
N ILE A 202 14.42 66.27 -41.07
CA ILE A 202 13.98 67.55 -40.51
C ILE A 202 15.19 68.44 -40.18
N ALA A 203 15.01 69.77 -40.32
CA ALA A 203 15.98 70.74 -39.83
C ALA A 203 16.28 70.56 -38.30
N PRO A 204 17.48 70.97 -37.81
CA PRO A 204 17.91 70.75 -36.43
C PRO A 204 16.85 71.11 -35.38
N SER A 205 16.33 70.09 -34.71
CA SER A 205 15.16 70.17 -33.84
C SER A 205 15.17 69.08 -32.76
N THR A 206 14.54 69.35 -31.63
CA THR A 206 14.41 68.42 -30.49
C THR A 206 13.31 67.37 -30.69
N ALA A 207 12.67 67.33 -31.85
CA ALA A 207 11.68 66.33 -32.21
C ALA A 207 12.33 64.96 -32.46
N LYS A 208 11.56 63.89 -32.20
CA LYS A 208 11.95 62.52 -32.55
C LYS A 208 11.98 62.38 -34.08
N GLN A 209 13.07 61.85 -34.62
CA GLN A 209 13.35 61.72 -36.07
C GLN A 209 14.43 60.63 -36.29
N PHE A 210 14.73 60.33 -37.54
CA PHE A 210 15.68 59.27 -37.89
C PHE A 210 17.10 59.78 -38.22
N PHE A 211 18.12 59.02 -37.83
CA PHE A 211 19.54 59.38 -38.02
C PHE A 211 20.35 58.23 -38.60
N SER A 212 20.96 58.46 -39.76
CA SER A 212 21.88 57.54 -40.44
C SER A 212 23.28 57.52 -39.79
N ALA A 213 23.75 56.33 -39.38
CA ALA A 213 25.10 56.09 -38.89
C ALA A 213 25.60 54.67 -39.19
N LYS A 214 26.93 54.49 -39.20
CA LYS A 214 27.59 53.17 -39.23
C LYS A 214 28.03 52.77 -37.83
N TYR A 215 27.66 51.56 -37.41
CA TYR A 215 27.99 50.97 -36.12
C TYR A 215 28.94 49.77 -36.30
N PRO A 216 29.65 49.32 -35.24
CA PRO A 216 30.34 48.04 -35.27
C PRO A 216 29.32 46.89 -35.35
N ALA A 217 29.68 45.77 -35.99
CA ALA A 217 28.83 44.57 -36.03
C ALA A 217 28.56 44.02 -34.62
N ALA A 218 29.61 43.99 -33.77
CA ALA A 218 29.54 43.63 -32.35
C ALA A 218 28.93 44.75 -31.45
N GLY A 219 28.24 45.73 -32.03
CA GLY A 219 27.56 46.81 -31.31
C GLY A 219 28.45 47.96 -30.81
N GLY A 220 27.82 48.98 -30.22
CA GLY A 220 28.46 50.16 -29.63
C GLY A 220 27.87 51.50 -30.09
N ASP A 221 28.62 52.58 -29.86
CA ASP A 221 28.37 53.93 -30.42
C ASP A 221 28.66 53.98 -31.94
N ALA A 222 28.14 55.00 -32.64
CA ALA A 222 28.42 55.18 -34.06
C ALA A 222 29.90 55.51 -34.34
N THR A 223 30.46 54.96 -35.42
CA THR A 223 31.88 55.10 -35.78
C THR A 223 32.12 55.89 -37.06
N ALA A 224 31.15 55.92 -37.98
CA ALA A 224 31.18 56.71 -39.21
C ALA A 224 29.76 57.11 -39.65
N ALA A 225 29.66 57.94 -40.69
CA ALA A 225 28.37 58.20 -41.35
C ALA A 225 27.79 56.90 -41.94
N GLY A 226 26.46 56.78 -41.92
CA GLY A 226 25.75 55.63 -42.51
C GLY A 226 25.54 55.78 -44.01
N SER A 227 25.03 54.72 -44.64
CA SER A 227 24.64 54.64 -46.06
C SER A 227 23.24 55.21 -46.34
N TRP A 228 22.36 55.17 -45.34
CA TRP A 228 21.00 55.73 -45.40
C TRP A 228 21.04 57.23 -45.70
N GLN A 229 20.26 57.65 -46.69
CA GLN A 229 20.04 59.04 -47.12
C GLN A 229 18.60 59.23 -47.60
N THR A 230 18.12 60.47 -47.66
CA THR A 230 16.76 60.80 -48.12
C THR A 230 16.67 60.99 -49.64
N ASP A 231 15.50 60.68 -50.20
CA ASP A 231 15.16 60.82 -51.61
C ASP A 231 13.70 61.30 -51.73
N SER A 232 13.45 62.27 -52.61
CA SER A 232 12.15 62.94 -52.79
C SER A 232 11.53 62.71 -54.18
N THR A 233 11.93 61.62 -54.85
CA THR A 233 11.30 61.17 -56.11
C THR A 233 9.90 60.59 -55.90
N THR A 234 9.66 59.96 -54.76
CA THR A 234 8.37 59.43 -54.27
C THR A 234 8.33 59.53 -52.74
N SER A 235 7.18 59.24 -52.13
CA SER A 235 6.99 59.06 -50.67
C SER A 235 5.69 58.29 -50.47
N ALA A 236 5.55 57.60 -49.33
CA ALA A 236 4.31 57.04 -48.81
C ALA A 236 3.52 58.10 -48.04
N ALA A 237 4.18 58.74 -47.07
CA ALA A 237 3.63 59.78 -46.22
C ALA A 237 4.60 60.97 -46.14
N GLY A 238 4.14 62.17 -46.46
CA GLY A 238 4.99 63.37 -46.48
C GLY A 238 5.51 63.74 -47.87
N SER A 239 6.83 63.84 -48.02
CA SER A 239 7.50 64.42 -49.19
C SER A 239 8.85 63.80 -49.58
N ALA A 240 9.44 62.97 -48.72
CA ALA A 240 10.63 62.18 -49.00
C ALA A 240 10.55 60.82 -48.28
N HIS A 241 11.52 59.94 -48.57
CA HIS A 241 11.69 58.63 -47.93
C HIS A 241 13.19 58.33 -47.76
N TRP A 242 13.56 57.28 -47.02
CA TRP A 242 14.96 56.85 -46.89
C TRP A 242 15.33 55.70 -47.81
N ARG A 243 16.57 55.71 -48.29
CA ARG A 243 17.22 54.66 -49.09
C ARG A 243 18.66 54.46 -48.64
N HIS A 244 19.16 53.23 -48.67
CA HIS A 244 20.55 52.90 -48.27
C HIS A 244 21.56 52.91 -49.43
N SER A 245 21.13 53.36 -50.61
CA SER A 245 21.92 53.59 -51.81
C SER A 245 21.85 55.06 -52.25
N ALA A 246 22.85 55.54 -53.00
CA ALA A 246 22.78 56.87 -53.61
C ALA A 246 21.84 56.86 -54.84
N PRO A 247 21.07 57.95 -55.11
CA PRO A 247 20.14 58.01 -56.25
C PRO A 247 20.73 57.55 -57.59
N GLY A 248 20.11 56.53 -58.19
CA GLY A 248 20.56 55.90 -59.44
C GLY A 248 21.85 55.08 -59.33
N SER A 249 22.23 54.67 -58.13
CA SER A 249 23.41 53.84 -57.82
C SER A 249 23.04 52.67 -56.91
N ASN A 250 23.91 51.67 -56.82
CA ASN A 250 23.75 50.57 -55.87
C ASN A 250 24.23 50.96 -54.47
N TYR A 251 23.81 50.24 -53.43
CA TYR A 251 24.33 50.42 -52.06
C TYR A 251 25.79 49.97 -51.91
N PRO A 252 26.51 50.41 -50.84
CA PRO A 252 27.86 49.95 -50.56
C PRO A 252 27.85 48.49 -50.09
N SER A 253 28.47 47.58 -50.85
CA SER A 253 28.47 46.14 -50.51
C SER A 253 29.33 45.78 -49.28
N ASN A 254 30.17 46.68 -48.78
CA ASN A 254 30.95 46.48 -47.55
C ASN A 254 30.33 47.20 -46.33
N ALA A 255 29.00 47.30 -46.29
CA ALA A 255 28.24 47.92 -45.21
C ALA A 255 28.12 47.01 -43.98
N GLU A 256 29.17 46.98 -43.15
CA GLU A 256 29.07 46.46 -41.78
C GLU A 256 28.09 47.36 -40.97
N ALA A 257 26.91 46.82 -40.62
CA ALA A 257 25.92 47.39 -39.70
C ALA A 257 25.65 48.91 -39.80
N THR A 258 25.02 49.34 -40.89
CA THR A 258 24.52 50.73 -41.04
C THR A 258 23.07 50.86 -40.59
N ARG A 259 22.83 51.69 -39.57
CA ARG A 259 21.51 51.83 -38.93
C ARG A 259 20.91 53.21 -39.17
N LEU A 260 19.60 53.23 -39.33
CA LEU A 260 18.75 54.42 -39.33
C LEU A 260 18.03 54.46 -37.97
N VAL A 261 18.61 55.19 -37.01
CA VAL A 261 18.22 55.10 -35.59
C VAL A 261 17.15 56.15 -35.24
N TYR A 262 16.10 55.74 -34.55
CA TYR A 262 15.06 56.64 -34.05
C TYR A 262 15.54 57.36 -32.78
N ALA A 263 15.82 58.66 -32.91
CA ALA A 263 16.47 59.46 -31.88
C ALA A 263 15.91 60.90 -31.86
N ARG A 264 16.44 61.75 -30.99
CA ARG A 264 16.17 63.19 -30.96
C ARG A 264 17.45 63.98 -30.73
N GLN A 265 17.48 65.24 -31.17
CA GLN A 265 18.59 66.14 -30.84
C GLN A 265 18.39 66.72 -29.43
N THR A 266 19.49 66.95 -28.72
CA THR A 266 19.51 67.59 -27.40
C THR A 266 20.46 68.78 -27.38
N THR A 267 20.08 69.82 -26.65
CA THR A 267 20.92 70.99 -26.35
C THR A 267 21.69 70.82 -25.03
N SER A 268 21.45 69.74 -24.30
CA SER A 268 22.23 69.31 -23.13
C SER A 268 23.23 68.20 -23.50
N GLN A 269 24.21 67.95 -22.63
CA GLN A 269 25.04 66.73 -22.69
C GLN A 269 24.38 65.54 -21.97
N THR A 270 23.14 65.70 -21.51
CA THR A 270 22.34 64.67 -20.82
C THR A 270 21.10 64.32 -21.63
N CYS A 271 20.72 63.04 -21.62
CA CYS A 271 19.57 62.53 -22.37
C CYS A 271 18.30 62.28 -21.52
N GLU A 272 18.34 62.60 -20.22
CA GLU A 272 17.19 62.45 -19.30
C GLU A 272 16.72 61.00 -19.20
N THR A 273 15.62 60.63 -19.86
CA THR A 273 15.10 59.25 -19.95
C THR A 273 15.62 58.48 -21.16
N ASP A 274 16.32 59.11 -22.09
CA ASP A 274 16.80 58.48 -23.32
C ASP A 274 18.28 58.06 -23.23
N ALA A 275 18.72 57.17 -24.13
CA ALA A 275 20.10 56.70 -24.17
C ALA A 275 20.98 57.62 -25.04
N PRO A 276 22.15 58.10 -24.57
CA PRO A 276 23.07 58.83 -25.44
C PRO A 276 23.62 57.95 -26.58
N ASP A 277 23.96 58.60 -27.69
CA ASP A 277 24.89 58.07 -28.70
C ASP A 277 26.04 59.07 -28.85
N VAL A 278 27.17 58.75 -28.22
CA VAL A 278 28.36 59.60 -28.16
C VAL A 278 29.04 59.62 -29.53
N GLY A 279 29.00 58.51 -30.25
CA GLY A 279 29.52 58.39 -31.61
C GLY A 279 28.81 59.30 -32.59
N LEU A 280 27.48 59.19 -32.65
CA LEU A 280 26.62 59.97 -33.54
C LEU A 280 26.64 61.45 -33.16
N THR A 281 26.71 61.76 -31.86
CA THR A 281 26.95 63.12 -31.35
C THR A 281 28.26 63.72 -31.91
N ASN A 282 29.37 62.97 -31.86
CA ASN A 282 30.67 63.42 -32.38
C ASN A 282 30.66 63.56 -33.91
N LEU A 283 29.95 62.68 -34.63
CA LEU A 283 29.83 62.71 -36.09
C LEU A 283 28.97 63.88 -36.60
N ARG A 284 27.87 64.22 -35.91
CA ARG A 284 26.93 65.29 -36.29
C ARG A 284 27.31 66.66 -35.71
N GLY A 285 28.12 66.71 -34.65
CA GLY A 285 28.47 67.96 -33.94
C GLY A 285 27.33 68.55 -33.11
N ILE A 286 26.27 67.77 -32.87
CA ILE A 286 25.05 68.11 -32.11
C ILE A 286 24.75 66.92 -31.21
N GLY A 287 24.31 67.13 -29.97
CA GLY A 287 23.97 66.04 -29.06
C GLY A 287 22.78 65.21 -29.59
N VAL A 288 22.91 63.89 -29.58
CA VAL A 288 21.85 62.96 -30.02
C VAL A 288 21.54 61.92 -28.93
N CYS A 289 20.25 61.72 -28.67
CA CYS A 289 19.72 60.74 -27.72
C CYS A 289 18.81 59.75 -28.46
N ARG A 290 19.14 58.47 -28.42
CA ARG A 290 18.33 57.36 -28.94
C ARG A 290 17.08 57.21 -28.10
N ASN A 291 15.91 57.25 -28.72
CA ASN A 291 14.63 57.21 -28.02
C ASN A 291 14.47 55.84 -27.35
N LEU A 292 14.33 55.78 -26.03
CA LEU A 292 14.11 54.52 -25.33
C LEU A 292 12.63 54.09 -25.35
N PHE A 293 12.42 52.83 -25.73
CA PHE A 293 11.17 52.10 -25.59
C PHE A 293 11.26 51.20 -24.36
N TYR A 294 10.37 51.42 -23.39
CA TYR A 294 10.33 50.70 -22.11
C TYR A 294 9.28 49.59 -22.16
N SER A 295 9.68 48.35 -22.49
CA SER A 295 8.73 47.23 -22.64
C SER A 295 7.88 46.97 -21.38
N ASN A 296 8.40 47.26 -20.19
CA ASN A 296 7.68 47.16 -18.92
C ASN A 296 6.46 48.11 -18.82
N GLU A 297 6.43 49.20 -19.58
CA GLU A 297 5.31 50.16 -19.64
C GLU A 297 4.21 49.72 -20.63
N PHE A 298 4.37 48.56 -21.28
CA PHE A 298 3.46 48.03 -22.28
C PHE A 298 3.05 46.57 -21.98
N VAL A 299 1.98 46.14 -22.65
CA VAL A 299 1.47 44.76 -22.67
C VAL A 299 1.78 44.12 -24.02
N SER A 300 1.61 44.90 -25.09
CA SER A 300 1.95 44.57 -26.47
C SER A 300 2.36 45.86 -27.21
N SER A 301 3.08 45.71 -28.33
CA SER A 301 3.56 46.83 -29.14
C SER A 301 3.90 46.33 -30.53
N GLN A 302 3.41 46.99 -31.57
CA GLN A 302 3.73 46.66 -32.97
C GLN A 302 4.35 47.85 -33.67
N PHE A 303 5.35 47.58 -34.50
CA PHE A 303 6.06 48.58 -35.30
C PHE A 303 5.70 48.41 -36.76
N HIS A 304 5.40 49.53 -37.42
CA HIS A 304 5.03 49.59 -38.82
C HIS A 304 6.02 50.46 -39.60
N LEU A 305 6.28 50.08 -40.85
CA LEU A 305 6.80 50.97 -41.89
C LEU A 305 6.29 50.54 -43.27
N GLN A 306 6.34 51.45 -44.23
CA GLN A 306 6.08 51.12 -45.64
C GLN A 306 7.39 51.00 -46.42
N ALA A 307 7.48 50.01 -47.31
CA ALA A 307 8.69 49.81 -48.13
C ALA A 307 8.42 49.40 -49.59
N TRP A 308 9.41 49.64 -50.45
CA TRP A 308 9.53 49.03 -51.78
C TRP A 308 11.01 48.79 -52.13
N GLY A 309 11.29 47.93 -53.11
CA GLY A 309 12.64 47.59 -53.56
C GLY A 309 12.96 46.11 -53.43
N SER A 310 14.24 45.77 -53.31
CA SER A 310 14.71 44.38 -53.09
C SER A 310 16.19 44.37 -52.66
N MET A 311 16.61 43.37 -51.88
CA MET A 311 18.04 43.14 -51.57
C MET A 311 18.72 42.23 -52.59
N ALA A 312 20.05 42.27 -52.64
CA ALA A 312 20.84 41.23 -53.30
C ALA A 312 21.10 40.07 -52.32
N ALA A 313 21.49 38.90 -52.86
CA ALA A 313 21.61 37.68 -52.05
C ALA A 313 22.82 37.77 -51.10
N GLY A 314 22.56 37.57 -49.80
CA GLY A 314 23.56 37.71 -48.73
C GLY A 314 23.43 39.04 -47.95
N ASP A 315 22.65 39.99 -48.46
CA ASP A 315 22.41 41.29 -47.84
C ASP A 315 20.98 41.36 -47.25
N ALA A 316 20.80 42.05 -46.13
CA ALA A 316 19.52 42.12 -45.42
C ALA A 316 19.25 43.52 -44.85
N VAL A 317 17.96 43.82 -44.64
CA VAL A 317 17.51 45.02 -43.92
C VAL A 317 16.48 44.59 -42.88
N HIS A 318 16.65 45.04 -41.64
CA HIS A 318 15.82 44.62 -40.54
C HIS A 318 15.16 45.79 -39.82
N MET A 319 13.92 45.62 -39.37
CA MET A 319 13.41 46.40 -38.24
C MET A 319 14.05 45.84 -36.96
N GLU A 320 14.54 46.70 -36.07
CA GLU A 320 15.38 46.29 -34.95
C GLU A 320 15.00 47.02 -33.64
N LEU A 321 14.90 46.24 -32.57
CA LEU A 321 14.95 46.70 -31.17
C LEU A 321 16.27 46.25 -30.54
N TRP A 322 17.22 47.17 -30.40
CA TRP A 322 18.52 46.91 -29.79
C TRP A 322 18.65 47.45 -28.35
N ARG A 323 19.52 46.84 -27.56
CA ARG A 323 19.94 47.29 -26.22
C ARG A 323 21.39 46.87 -25.92
N GLY A 324 21.98 47.42 -24.87
CA GLY A 324 23.36 47.11 -24.49
C GLY A 324 24.35 47.58 -25.56
N SER A 325 25.09 46.63 -26.16
CA SER A 325 25.91 46.89 -27.34
C SER A 325 25.06 47.00 -28.62
N GLY A 326 24.00 46.21 -28.75
CA GLY A 326 23.32 46.00 -30.03
C GLY A 326 24.12 45.13 -31.00
N ASN A 327 24.82 44.10 -30.48
CA ASN A 327 25.38 43.02 -31.29
C ASN A 327 24.26 42.22 -31.97
N ILE A 328 24.29 42.13 -33.30
CA ILE A 328 23.26 41.40 -34.08
C ILE A 328 23.30 39.89 -33.82
N ASP A 329 24.48 39.32 -33.51
CA ASP A 329 24.65 37.89 -33.22
C ASP A 329 24.09 37.47 -31.84
N ASN A 330 23.43 38.37 -31.11
CA ASN A 330 22.85 38.13 -29.79
C ASN A 330 21.39 38.63 -29.72
N GLY A 331 20.41 37.73 -29.81
CA GLY A 331 18.98 38.08 -29.70
C GLY A 331 18.60 38.77 -28.38
N TYR A 332 19.37 38.56 -27.30
CA TYR A 332 19.19 39.30 -26.04
C TYR A 332 19.70 40.75 -26.08
N GLU A 333 20.32 41.20 -27.17
CA GLU A 333 20.82 42.58 -27.38
C GLU A 333 20.35 43.21 -28.71
N SER A 334 19.94 42.42 -29.70
CA SER A 334 19.33 42.88 -30.95
C SER A 334 18.20 41.92 -31.35
N ILE A 335 16.95 42.30 -31.05
CA ILE A 335 15.75 41.63 -31.56
C ILE A 335 15.47 42.25 -32.92
N HIS A 336 15.38 41.46 -33.99
CA HIS A 336 15.30 42.00 -35.34
C HIS A 336 14.53 41.08 -36.31
N TRP A 337 13.84 41.68 -37.28
CA TRP A 337 13.05 40.99 -38.30
C TRP A 337 13.40 41.51 -39.70
N ASP A 338 13.70 40.61 -40.64
CA ASP A 338 14.10 40.96 -42.02
C ASP A 338 12.89 41.42 -42.83
N ILE A 339 12.93 42.68 -43.27
CA ILE A 339 11.80 43.32 -43.96
C ILE A 339 11.53 42.71 -45.35
N SER A 340 12.42 41.87 -45.88
CA SER A 340 12.19 41.11 -47.10
C SER A 340 11.19 39.96 -46.94
N GLU A 341 10.96 39.48 -45.72
CA GLU A 341 9.94 38.46 -45.41
C GLU A 341 8.52 38.97 -45.70
N GLY A 342 8.27 40.26 -45.47
CA GLY A 342 7.02 40.93 -45.85
C GLY A 342 6.85 41.16 -47.36
N MET A 343 7.76 40.64 -48.19
CA MET A 343 7.76 40.69 -49.65
C MET A 343 7.47 42.08 -50.27
N PRO A 344 8.29 43.12 -49.98
CA PRO A 344 8.06 44.46 -50.52
C PRO A 344 8.09 44.48 -52.05
N SER A 345 7.23 45.28 -52.68
CA SER A 345 7.18 45.36 -54.14
C SER A 345 8.50 45.85 -54.73
N ALA A 346 9.06 45.11 -55.68
CA ALA A 346 10.26 45.51 -56.41
C ALA A 346 10.03 46.63 -57.45
N ALA A 347 8.81 47.20 -57.53
CA ALA A 347 8.48 48.29 -58.44
C ALA A 347 8.60 49.67 -57.77
N PRO A 348 9.33 50.64 -58.37
CA PRO A 348 9.51 51.97 -57.79
C PRO A 348 8.21 52.69 -57.44
N GLY A 349 8.11 53.12 -56.18
CA GLY A 349 6.93 53.83 -55.63
C GLY A 349 5.71 52.95 -55.34
N GLN A 350 5.82 51.61 -55.38
CA GLN A 350 4.76 50.71 -54.94
C GLN A 350 4.95 50.29 -53.49
N TRP A 351 4.63 51.21 -52.58
CA TRP A 351 4.70 50.99 -51.14
C TRP A 351 3.92 49.75 -50.68
N THR A 352 4.53 48.99 -49.80
CA THR A 352 4.02 47.75 -49.21
C THR A 352 4.02 47.90 -47.69
N ASN A 353 2.88 47.63 -47.05
CA ASN A 353 2.71 47.70 -45.59
C ASN A 353 3.50 46.59 -44.89
N LEU A 354 4.50 46.94 -44.08
CA LEU A 354 5.28 45.99 -43.29
C LEU A 354 5.04 46.22 -41.80
N SER A 355 4.64 45.17 -41.09
CA SER A 355 4.21 45.26 -39.69
C SER A 355 4.83 44.12 -38.88
N TRP A 356 5.47 44.48 -37.77
CA TRP A 356 6.26 43.57 -36.94
C TRP A 356 5.85 43.64 -35.47
N ASP A 357 5.61 42.49 -34.86
CA ASP A 357 5.52 42.34 -33.41
C ASP A 357 6.82 41.73 -32.88
N PRO A 358 7.64 42.48 -32.12
CA PRO A 358 8.90 41.98 -31.60
C PRO A 358 8.73 40.89 -30.55
N GLN A 359 7.53 40.68 -29.99
CA GLN A 359 7.29 39.59 -29.03
C GLN A 359 7.30 38.22 -29.73
N GLU A 360 6.87 38.14 -31.00
CA GLU A 360 6.97 36.90 -31.78
C GLU A 360 8.45 36.51 -31.94
N THR A 361 9.28 37.43 -32.43
CA THR A 361 10.74 37.25 -32.56
C THR A 361 11.44 37.02 -31.22
N TRP A 362 10.99 37.66 -30.13
CA TRP A 362 11.54 37.45 -28.79
C TRP A 362 11.29 36.03 -28.29
N LEU A 363 10.09 35.47 -28.51
CA LEU A 363 9.71 34.12 -28.07
C LEU A 363 10.43 32.99 -28.82
N GLU A 364 11.06 33.27 -29.96
CA GLU A 364 11.93 32.30 -30.67
C GLU A 364 13.33 32.16 -30.04
N ILE A 365 13.71 33.04 -29.11
CA ILE A 365 15.01 32.99 -28.44
C ILE A 365 15.07 31.77 -27.50
N PRO A 366 16.09 30.90 -27.59
CA PRO A 366 16.21 29.75 -26.71
C PRO A 366 16.50 30.16 -25.25
N ASP A 367 16.03 29.31 -24.34
CA ASP A 367 16.27 29.39 -22.89
C ASP A 367 15.81 30.69 -22.20
N LEU A 368 14.72 31.30 -22.70
CA LEU A 368 14.06 32.45 -22.05
C LEU A 368 13.66 32.14 -20.60
N ALA A 369 14.23 32.90 -19.65
CA ALA A 369 13.97 32.71 -18.22
C ALA A 369 12.56 33.16 -17.76
N ASN A 370 11.89 34.06 -18.50
CA ASN A 370 10.54 34.56 -18.20
C ASN A 370 9.82 34.92 -19.52
N PRO A 371 9.24 33.96 -20.26
CA PRO A 371 8.63 34.23 -21.57
C PRO A 371 7.37 35.12 -21.48
N ASP A 372 6.62 35.02 -20.38
CA ASP A 372 5.37 35.77 -20.15
C ASP A 372 5.60 37.27 -19.87
N VAL A 373 6.85 37.69 -19.67
CA VAL A 373 7.21 39.10 -19.53
C VAL A 373 7.55 39.67 -20.90
N PHE A 374 6.68 40.56 -21.39
CA PHE A 374 6.83 41.26 -22.67
C PHE A 374 8.25 41.84 -22.84
N LEU A 375 8.96 41.39 -23.89
CA LEU A 375 10.38 41.64 -24.18
C LEU A 375 11.33 41.59 -22.96
N GLY A 376 11.05 40.68 -22.01
CA GLY A 376 11.81 40.50 -20.78
C GLY A 376 11.88 41.75 -19.89
N GLY A 377 10.95 42.70 -20.02
CA GLY A 377 10.89 43.94 -19.22
C GLY A 377 12.09 44.88 -19.43
N SER A 378 12.79 44.76 -20.55
CA SER A 378 13.97 45.56 -20.89
C SER A 378 13.64 46.86 -21.63
N SER A 379 14.56 47.83 -21.59
CA SER A 379 14.51 48.99 -22.48
C SER A 379 15.34 48.77 -23.74
N TYR A 380 14.80 49.23 -24.87
CA TYR A 380 15.38 49.12 -26.22
C TYR A 380 15.37 50.49 -26.90
N SER A 381 16.02 50.62 -28.05
CA SER A 381 15.73 51.72 -28.99
C SER A 381 15.43 51.18 -30.39
N PHE A 382 14.59 51.87 -31.15
CA PHE A 382 14.19 51.43 -32.50
C PHE A 382 15.21 51.88 -33.55
N SER A 383 15.48 50.99 -34.51
CA SER A 383 16.48 51.11 -35.56
C SER A 383 15.99 50.39 -36.83
N VAL A 384 16.37 50.88 -38.00
CA VAL A 384 16.33 50.06 -39.24
C VAL A 384 17.76 49.76 -39.68
N LEU A 385 18.14 48.48 -39.63
CA LEU A 385 19.51 47.98 -39.76
C LEU A 385 19.74 47.35 -41.12
N PHE A 386 20.60 47.96 -41.94
CA PHE A 386 21.12 47.39 -43.18
C PHE A 386 22.50 46.74 -42.93
N THR A 387 22.65 45.48 -43.37
CA THR A 387 23.89 44.69 -43.39
C THR A 387 24.16 44.15 -44.79
N SER A 388 25.45 44.01 -45.16
CA SER A 388 25.85 43.48 -46.47
C SER A 388 27.10 42.59 -46.40
N ASP A 389 27.13 41.51 -47.18
CA ASP A 389 28.15 40.44 -47.13
C ASP A 389 29.36 40.66 -48.07
N SER A 390 29.33 41.74 -48.86
CA SER A 390 30.30 42.13 -49.90
C SER A 390 30.32 41.28 -51.18
N SER A 391 29.37 40.36 -51.38
CA SER A 391 29.27 39.54 -52.60
C SER A 391 28.70 40.31 -53.79
N THR A 392 27.58 41.00 -53.61
CA THR A 392 26.83 41.74 -54.64
C THR A 392 26.18 42.99 -54.05
N ALA A 393 25.46 43.77 -54.88
CA ALA A 393 24.64 44.91 -54.44
C ALA A 393 23.67 45.31 -55.55
N ASN A 394 22.50 45.85 -55.19
CA ASN A 394 21.54 46.49 -56.10
C ASN A 394 21.10 47.86 -55.52
N GLU A 395 19.95 48.41 -55.94
CA GLU A 395 19.45 49.69 -55.40
C GLU A 395 18.97 49.59 -53.93
N GLY A 396 18.61 48.40 -53.45
CA GLY A 396 18.20 48.12 -52.08
C GLY A 396 16.70 48.31 -51.82
N PHE A 397 16.38 48.60 -50.56
CA PHE A 397 15.05 48.97 -50.11
C PHE A 397 14.97 50.48 -49.88
N HIS A 398 13.77 50.99 -50.15
CA HIS A 398 13.29 52.33 -49.86
C HIS A 398 12.24 52.20 -48.76
N ILE A 399 12.34 53.00 -47.69
CA ILE A 399 11.49 52.90 -46.48
C ILE A 399 10.92 54.27 -46.09
N ASP A 400 9.68 54.28 -45.63
CA ASP A 400 8.91 55.48 -45.27
C ASP A 400 7.82 55.15 -44.23
N ASP A 401 7.11 56.16 -43.72
CA ASP A 401 5.92 56.09 -42.86
C ASP A 401 6.03 55.16 -41.63
N TYR A 402 6.88 55.53 -40.67
CA TYR A 402 7.03 54.80 -39.40
C TYR A 402 5.84 55.07 -38.47
N VAL A 403 5.16 54.02 -38.02
CA VAL A 403 4.10 54.09 -36.99
C VAL A 403 4.34 53.06 -35.90
N HIS A 404 4.02 53.41 -34.66
CA HIS A 404 4.20 52.59 -33.47
C HIS A 404 2.88 52.46 -32.72
N PHE A 405 2.28 51.27 -32.78
CA PHE A 405 1.04 50.91 -32.08
C PHE A 405 1.36 50.10 -30.81
N GLY A 406 0.41 50.01 -29.89
CA GLY A 406 0.57 49.20 -28.69
C GLY A 406 -0.43 49.51 -27.58
N VAL A 407 -0.39 48.66 -26.55
CA VAL A 407 -1.25 48.75 -25.36
C VAL A 407 -0.39 49.07 -24.14
N SER A 408 -0.59 50.25 -23.56
CA SER A 408 0.10 50.68 -22.34
C SER A 408 -0.36 49.87 -21.12
N ARG A 409 0.59 49.54 -20.24
CA ARG A 409 0.34 48.82 -18.99
C ARG A 409 -0.17 49.79 -17.91
N VAL A 410 -1.49 49.88 -17.77
CA VAL A 410 -2.14 50.66 -16.73
C VAL A 410 -2.08 49.98 -15.35
N THR A 411 -2.06 50.80 -14.29
CA THR A 411 -2.14 50.34 -12.88
C THR A 411 -3.56 50.01 -12.43
N ASP A 412 -4.55 50.57 -13.11
CA ASP A 412 -5.96 50.43 -12.75
C ASP A 412 -6.57 49.14 -13.30
N TYR A 413 -7.41 48.53 -12.47
CA TYR A 413 -8.00 47.22 -12.71
C TYR A 413 -9.46 47.18 -12.26
N THR A 414 -10.23 46.31 -12.92
CA THR A 414 -11.55 45.84 -12.47
C THR A 414 -11.41 44.39 -11.98
N LEU A 415 -12.40 43.92 -11.22
CA LEU A 415 -12.44 42.56 -10.69
C LEU A 415 -13.76 41.91 -11.05
N ASP A 416 -13.72 40.75 -11.70
CA ASP A 416 -14.89 39.88 -11.83
C ASP A 416 -14.90 38.89 -10.67
N MET A 417 -16.04 38.80 -9.99
CA MET A 417 -16.24 37.94 -8.82
C MET A 417 -17.48 37.08 -9.05
N ASP A 418 -17.27 35.85 -9.51
CA ASP A 418 -18.32 34.84 -9.64
C ASP A 418 -18.45 34.08 -8.31
N CYS A 419 -19.68 33.84 -7.86
CA CYS A 419 -19.95 33.23 -6.56
C CYS A 419 -21.10 32.22 -6.63
N ASP A 420 -20.91 31.07 -6.00
CA ASP A 420 -21.86 29.94 -5.95
C ASP A 420 -22.96 30.20 -4.89
N ASN A 421 -23.75 31.27 -5.08
CA ASN A 421 -24.70 31.77 -4.08
C ASN A 421 -26.16 31.42 -4.42
N PRO A 422 -26.99 31.02 -3.44
CA PRO A 422 -28.40 30.70 -3.66
C PRO A 422 -29.22 31.96 -3.96
N THR A 423 -30.06 31.90 -4.99
CA THR A 423 -30.91 33.02 -5.48
C THR A 423 -31.90 33.58 -4.43
N ASN A 424 -32.23 32.79 -3.41
CA ASN A 424 -33.13 33.18 -2.32
C ASN A 424 -32.39 33.45 -0.99
N GLY A 425 -31.05 33.59 -1.02
CA GLY A 425 -30.22 33.65 0.17
C GLY A 425 -30.10 32.30 0.90
N TYR A 426 -29.37 32.32 2.01
CA TYR A 426 -29.15 31.14 2.86
C TYR A 426 -30.25 31.01 3.90
N THR A 427 -30.76 29.80 4.12
CA THR A 427 -31.56 29.46 5.31
C THR A 427 -30.83 28.37 6.08
N VAL A 428 -30.43 28.67 7.31
CA VAL A 428 -29.58 27.82 8.15
C VAL A 428 -30.10 27.82 9.59
N ALA A 429 -29.90 26.72 10.31
CA ALA A 429 -30.24 26.65 11.72
C ALA A 429 -29.08 27.11 12.62
N PRO A 430 -29.32 27.38 13.91
CA PRO A 430 -28.26 27.54 14.91
C PRO A 430 -27.25 26.40 14.90
N ALA A 431 -25.97 26.72 15.11
CA ALA A 431 -24.82 25.80 15.04
C ALA A 431 -24.60 25.11 13.67
N GLN A 432 -25.14 25.66 12.57
CA GLN A 432 -24.82 25.24 11.20
C GLN A 432 -23.93 26.25 10.47
N LEU A 433 -23.40 25.83 9.32
CA LEU A 433 -22.52 26.61 8.44
C LEU A 433 -23.26 27.03 7.17
N ALA A 434 -23.14 28.31 6.81
CA ALA A 434 -23.36 28.80 5.45
C ALA A 434 -22.00 28.88 4.74
N VAL A 435 -21.90 28.30 3.54
CA VAL A 435 -20.67 28.25 2.75
C VAL A 435 -20.89 28.98 1.43
N LEU A 436 -20.02 29.95 1.15
CA LEU A 436 -19.95 30.67 -0.11
C LEU A 436 -18.61 30.35 -0.77
N ARG A 437 -18.63 29.81 -2.00
CA ARG A 437 -17.43 29.67 -2.84
C ARG A 437 -17.46 30.78 -3.88
N CYS A 438 -16.32 31.43 -4.13
CA CYS A 438 -16.19 32.42 -5.19
C CYS A 438 -14.87 32.23 -5.97
N THR A 439 -14.91 32.60 -7.24
CA THR A 439 -13.75 32.76 -8.12
C THR A 439 -13.57 34.25 -8.42
N LEU A 440 -12.34 34.73 -8.29
CA LEU A 440 -12.00 36.14 -8.45
C LEU A 440 -10.94 36.32 -9.53
N THR A 441 -11.27 37.06 -10.58
CA THR A 441 -10.40 37.34 -11.73
C THR A 441 -9.92 38.79 -11.71
N ASN A 442 -8.62 39.02 -11.92
CA ASN A 442 -8.07 40.37 -12.13
C ASN A 442 -8.05 40.71 -13.62
N ASN A 443 -8.98 41.56 -14.07
CA ASN A 443 -9.06 41.99 -15.47
C ASN A 443 -8.02 43.08 -15.83
N GLY A 444 -7.19 43.51 -14.88
CA GLY A 444 -6.11 44.48 -15.09
C GLY A 444 -4.95 43.95 -15.95
N TYR A 445 -4.06 44.85 -16.37
CA TYR A 445 -2.80 44.50 -17.06
C TYR A 445 -1.58 44.46 -16.12
N SER A 446 -1.83 44.64 -14.82
CA SER A 446 -0.81 44.73 -13.76
C SER A 446 -1.23 43.87 -12.56
N PRO A 447 -0.28 43.32 -11.78
CA PRO A 447 -0.62 42.58 -10.56
C PRO A 447 -1.38 43.45 -9.54
N ALA A 448 -2.54 42.96 -9.11
CA ALA A 448 -3.43 43.65 -8.17
C ALA A 448 -3.25 43.13 -6.74
N THR A 449 -3.12 44.04 -5.77
CA THR A 449 -3.11 43.71 -4.34
C THR A 449 -4.50 43.98 -3.76
N ILE A 450 -5.28 42.93 -3.50
CA ILE A 450 -6.71 43.02 -3.20
C ILE A 450 -6.96 42.73 -1.72
N ARG A 451 -7.85 43.49 -1.06
CA ARG A 451 -8.32 43.24 0.30
C ARG A 451 -9.76 42.71 0.27
N LEU A 452 -9.93 41.49 0.78
CA LEU A 452 -11.22 40.86 0.98
C LEU A 452 -11.73 41.15 2.40
N GLN A 453 -12.97 41.61 2.50
CA GLN A 453 -13.63 41.95 3.76
C GLN A 453 -15.06 41.38 3.82
N THR A 454 -15.50 40.90 4.98
CA THR A 454 -16.84 40.35 5.16
C THR A 454 -17.40 40.58 6.57
N ASN A 455 -18.71 40.77 6.69
CA ASN A 455 -19.42 40.83 7.96
C ASN A 455 -20.89 40.38 7.82
N VAL A 456 -21.58 40.19 8.95
CA VAL A 456 -23.04 40.02 9.03
C VAL A 456 -23.61 41.19 9.81
N THR A 457 -24.82 41.66 9.48
CA THR A 457 -25.49 42.81 10.13
C THR A 457 -25.80 42.65 11.62
N ASN A 458 -25.52 41.49 12.22
CA ASN A 458 -25.60 41.26 13.66
C ASN A 458 -24.20 40.98 14.24
N ASP A 459 -23.49 42.05 14.64
CA ASP A 459 -22.13 42.00 15.20
C ASP A 459 -22.00 41.08 16.45
N SER A 460 -23.10 40.73 17.13
CA SER A 460 -23.03 39.83 18.30
C SER A 460 -22.61 38.41 17.93
N TRP A 461 -22.79 37.99 16.67
CA TRP A 461 -22.25 36.73 16.15
C TRP A 461 -20.72 36.72 16.07
N MET A 462 -20.08 37.90 16.01
CA MET A 462 -18.63 38.04 15.85
C MET A 462 -17.88 38.07 17.20
N ALA A 463 -18.57 37.80 18.31
CA ALA A 463 -18.04 37.91 19.66
C ALA A 463 -18.23 36.60 20.47
N PRO A 464 -17.24 36.17 21.27
CA PRO A 464 -15.91 36.76 21.47
C PRO A 464 -14.90 36.43 20.36
N PHE A 465 -15.27 35.57 19.40
CA PHE A 465 -14.42 35.17 18.27
C PHE A 465 -15.19 35.30 16.94
N PRO A 466 -14.51 35.59 15.81
CA PRO A 466 -15.17 35.67 14.51
C PRO A 466 -15.67 34.28 14.06
N VAL A 467 -16.98 34.15 13.88
CA VAL A 467 -17.62 32.92 13.35
C VAL A 467 -17.52 32.77 11.83
N ILE A 468 -17.00 33.79 11.15
CA ILE A 468 -16.72 33.77 9.71
C ILE A 468 -15.23 33.49 9.49
N ARG A 469 -14.92 32.42 8.75
CA ARG A 469 -13.58 32.09 8.27
C ARG A 469 -13.54 32.25 6.76
N VAL A 470 -12.66 33.12 6.27
CA VAL A 470 -12.25 33.13 4.86
C VAL A 470 -11.07 32.18 4.69
N ASP A 471 -11.12 31.41 3.61
CA ASP A 471 -10.13 30.45 3.14
C ASP A 471 -9.77 30.79 1.68
N VAL A 472 -8.49 30.95 1.36
CA VAL A 472 -8.04 31.37 0.01
C VAL A 472 -6.99 30.40 -0.49
N THR A 473 -7.11 29.95 -1.74
CA THR A 473 -6.12 29.07 -2.37
C THR A 473 -4.73 29.73 -2.34
N GLY A 474 -3.73 28.99 -1.83
CA GLY A 474 -2.36 29.50 -1.66
C GLY A 474 -2.11 30.37 -0.42
N SER A 475 -3.09 30.57 0.47
CA SER A 475 -2.94 31.37 1.70
C SER A 475 -3.19 30.57 2.97
N SER A 476 -2.39 30.82 4.00
CA SER A 476 -2.62 30.34 5.38
C SER A 476 -3.24 31.40 6.31
N ASN A 477 -3.58 32.58 5.77
CA ASN A 477 -4.22 33.65 6.52
C ASN A 477 -5.75 33.43 6.57
N HIS A 478 -6.35 33.61 7.76
CA HIS A 478 -7.77 33.37 8.00
C HIS A 478 -8.39 34.51 8.83
N GLY A 479 -9.60 34.93 8.47
CA GLY A 479 -10.35 35.95 9.21
C GLY A 479 -11.41 36.63 8.35
N THR A 480 -11.89 37.79 8.79
CA THR A 480 -12.94 38.59 8.12
C THR A 480 -12.44 39.83 7.39
N ASN A 481 -11.14 40.10 7.45
CA ASN A 481 -10.46 41.19 6.76
C ASN A 481 -9.03 40.73 6.48
N MET A 482 -8.71 40.50 5.22
CA MET A 482 -7.40 39.98 4.79
C MET A 482 -6.99 40.59 3.45
N ILE A 483 -5.68 40.58 3.20
CA ILE A 483 -5.11 40.92 1.90
C ILE A 483 -4.80 39.58 1.20
N LEU A 484 -5.31 39.43 -0.02
CA LEU A 484 -5.04 38.28 -0.88
C LEU A 484 -3.59 38.33 -1.38
N PRO A 485 -2.99 37.19 -1.79
CA PRO A 485 -1.76 37.21 -2.57
C PRO A 485 -1.91 38.12 -3.81
N PRO A 486 -0.86 38.83 -4.26
CA PRO A 486 -0.93 39.65 -5.47
C PRO A 486 -1.33 38.79 -6.68
N LEU A 487 -2.39 39.19 -7.37
CA LEU A 487 -3.00 38.45 -8.48
C LEU A 487 -2.60 39.10 -9.81
N SER A 488 -1.93 38.38 -10.72
CA SER A 488 -1.44 38.96 -11.98
C SER A 488 -2.59 39.42 -12.89
N GLY A 489 -2.28 40.18 -13.94
CA GLY A 489 -3.29 40.54 -14.94
C GLY A 489 -3.75 39.30 -15.71
N GLY A 490 -5.05 39.02 -15.73
CA GLY A 490 -5.65 37.82 -16.30
C GLY A 490 -5.75 36.63 -15.34
N ASP A 491 -5.05 36.63 -14.20
CA ASP A 491 -5.10 35.53 -13.24
C ASP A 491 -6.44 35.46 -12.49
N SER A 492 -6.80 34.24 -12.06
CA SER A 492 -7.96 33.96 -11.21
C SER A 492 -7.55 33.24 -9.92
N VAL A 493 -8.24 33.52 -8.80
CA VAL A 493 -8.06 32.84 -7.52
C VAL A 493 -9.40 32.39 -6.92
N GLU A 494 -9.47 31.15 -6.44
CA GLU A 494 -10.61 30.65 -5.66
C GLU A 494 -10.48 31.01 -4.18
N PHE A 495 -11.62 31.36 -3.57
CA PHE A 495 -11.76 31.47 -2.12
C PHE A 495 -13.12 30.97 -1.62
N TRP A 496 -13.16 30.59 -0.35
CA TRP A 496 -14.37 30.21 0.38
C TRP A 496 -14.57 31.14 1.56
N VAL A 497 -15.83 31.46 1.85
CA VAL A 497 -16.23 32.18 3.05
C VAL A 497 -17.22 31.30 3.81
N ASN A 498 -16.79 30.85 4.99
CA ASN A 498 -17.49 29.91 5.85
C ASN A 498 -18.07 30.67 7.05
N LEU A 499 -19.38 30.93 7.05
CA LEU A 499 -20.11 31.64 8.11
C LEU A 499 -20.81 30.64 9.03
N SER A 500 -20.37 30.53 10.28
CA SER A 500 -21.01 29.70 11.30
C SER A 500 -22.11 30.49 12.03
N VAL A 501 -23.31 29.94 12.16
CA VAL A 501 -24.37 30.53 13.00
C VAL A 501 -24.15 30.09 14.45
N PRO A 502 -24.09 31.00 15.44
CA PRO A 502 -23.94 30.62 16.84
C PRO A 502 -25.03 29.66 17.36
N ALA A 503 -24.67 28.79 18.30
CA ALA A 503 -25.64 28.02 19.08
C ALA A 503 -26.61 28.96 19.82
N GLY A 504 -27.90 28.64 19.82
CA GLY A 504 -28.93 29.47 20.46
C GLY A 504 -29.31 30.77 19.74
N ALA A 505 -28.82 31.00 18.51
CA ALA A 505 -29.15 32.20 17.73
C ALA A 505 -30.66 32.32 17.45
N ASP A 506 -31.27 33.45 17.82
CA ASP A 506 -32.70 33.71 17.60
C ASP A 506 -33.11 33.62 16.12
N VAL A 507 -34.37 33.30 15.88
CA VAL A 507 -35.00 33.35 14.54
C VAL A 507 -35.00 34.79 14.05
N GLN A 508 -34.16 35.08 13.05
CA GLN A 508 -33.93 36.42 12.51
C GLN A 508 -33.49 36.34 11.04
N GLN A 509 -33.73 37.42 10.29
CA GLN A 509 -33.08 37.67 9.00
C GLN A 509 -31.95 38.68 9.22
N GLN A 510 -30.84 38.48 8.52
CA GLN A 510 -29.65 39.33 8.51
C GLN A 510 -29.10 39.39 7.08
N THR A 511 -28.24 40.37 6.81
CA THR A 511 -27.48 40.44 5.55
C THR A 511 -26.02 40.13 5.82
N TRP A 512 -25.46 39.21 5.04
CA TRP A 512 -24.06 38.83 5.00
C TRP A 512 -23.39 39.54 3.82
N ASN A 513 -22.52 40.50 4.12
CA ASN A 513 -21.86 41.31 3.10
C ASN A 513 -20.43 40.78 2.88
N LEU A 514 -20.00 40.78 1.63
CA LEU A 514 -18.64 40.49 1.19
C LEU A 514 -18.24 41.57 0.18
N TRP A 515 -17.14 42.26 0.42
CA TRP A 515 -16.64 43.29 -0.49
C TRP A 515 -15.12 43.21 -0.66
N LEU A 516 -14.68 43.58 -1.85
CA LEU A 516 -13.29 43.63 -2.27
C LEU A 516 -12.88 45.08 -2.43
N SER A 517 -11.74 45.46 -1.87
CA SER A 517 -11.18 46.81 -1.99
C SER A 517 -9.71 46.76 -2.39
N ASP A 518 -9.21 47.84 -2.98
CA ASP A 518 -7.80 47.94 -3.29
C ASP A 518 -6.95 48.02 -1.99
N ALA A 519 -5.91 47.20 -1.92
CA ALA A 519 -4.90 47.22 -0.87
C ALA A 519 -3.56 47.83 -1.32
N SER A 520 -3.44 48.25 -2.57
CA SER A 520 -2.27 48.97 -3.07
C SER A 520 -2.10 50.35 -2.40
N SER A 521 -0.97 51.01 -2.69
CA SER A 521 -0.73 52.40 -2.31
C SER A 521 -1.58 53.42 -3.08
N ALA A 522 -2.22 53.04 -4.19
CA ALA A 522 -3.12 53.90 -4.95
C ALA A 522 -4.50 54.05 -4.29
N GLN A 523 -4.93 53.06 -3.51
CA GLN A 523 -6.20 53.03 -2.77
C GLN A 523 -7.43 53.29 -3.66
N LEU A 524 -7.51 52.54 -4.76
CA LEU A 524 -8.53 52.64 -5.82
C LEU A 524 -9.97 52.24 -5.40
N GLY A 525 -10.32 52.39 -4.12
CA GLY A 525 -11.67 52.20 -3.58
C GLY A 525 -12.15 50.75 -3.45
N GLU A 526 -13.47 50.60 -3.44
CA GLU A 526 -14.17 49.31 -3.54
C GLU A 526 -14.19 48.87 -5.00
N LYS A 527 -13.92 47.58 -5.25
CA LYS A 527 -13.81 46.99 -6.59
C LYS A 527 -14.94 46.01 -6.92
N ALA A 528 -15.46 45.31 -5.91
CA ALA A 528 -16.62 44.45 -6.02
C ALA A 528 -17.34 44.33 -4.68
N ARG A 529 -18.65 44.03 -4.71
CA ARG A 529 -19.50 43.80 -3.54
C ARG A 529 -20.56 42.76 -3.88
N ILE A 530 -20.83 41.86 -2.94
CA ILE A 530 -22.01 41.01 -2.93
C ILE A 530 -22.62 41.05 -1.53
N ASP A 531 -23.91 41.36 -1.46
CA ASP A 531 -24.68 41.40 -0.23
C ASP A 531 -25.71 40.25 -0.29
N LEU A 532 -25.72 39.36 0.71
CA LEU A 532 -26.43 38.08 0.70
C LEU A 532 -27.43 37.99 1.86
N ASP A 533 -28.68 37.65 1.58
CA ASP A 533 -29.65 37.39 2.64
C ASP A 533 -29.32 36.08 3.38
N ILE A 534 -29.42 36.10 4.72
CA ILE A 534 -29.31 34.92 5.58
C ILE A 534 -30.40 34.90 6.65
N GLY A 535 -31.23 33.85 6.62
CA GLY A 535 -32.28 33.60 7.59
C GLY A 535 -31.92 32.48 8.57
N VAL A 536 -32.06 32.73 9.87
CA VAL A 536 -31.98 31.69 10.90
C VAL A 536 -33.35 31.03 11.08
N SER A 537 -33.42 29.73 10.87
CA SER A 537 -34.64 28.92 11.06
C SER A 537 -34.89 28.56 12.53
N GLU A 538 -36.13 28.18 12.85
CA GLU A 538 -36.49 27.63 14.17
C GLU A 538 -36.10 26.15 14.24
N GLN A 539 -35.27 25.77 15.21
CA GLN A 539 -34.80 24.38 15.35
C GLN A 539 -34.47 24.02 16.80
N PHE A 540 -34.83 22.79 17.20
CA PHE A 540 -34.28 22.14 18.40
C PHE A 540 -32.98 21.43 18.04
N GLY A 541 -31.92 21.66 18.81
CA GLY A 541 -30.60 21.12 18.52
C GLY A 541 -29.88 20.68 19.78
N VAL A 542 -29.08 19.63 19.65
CA VAL A 542 -28.17 19.14 20.68
C VAL A 542 -26.74 19.08 20.13
N ALA A 543 -25.76 19.25 21.00
CA ALA A 543 -24.42 18.72 20.77
C ALA A 543 -23.94 17.96 22.01
N LEU A 544 -23.75 16.66 21.86
CA LEU A 544 -22.84 15.89 22.71
C LEU A 544 -21.42 16.06 22.16
N THR A 545 -20.48 16.45 23.02
CA THR A 545 -19.04 16.49 22.70
C THR A 545 -18.22 16.01 23.89
N SER A 546 -17.04 15.45 23.63
CA SER A 546 -16.09 15.05 24.69
C SER A 546 -14.67 15.33 24.24
N SER A 547 -13.85 15.86 25.15
CA SER A 547 -12.40 16.03 24.99
C SER A 547 -11.60 14.77 25.33
N VAL A 548 -12.27 13.68 25.73
CA VAL A 548 -11.64 12.39 26.01
C VAL A 548 -11.37 11.66 24.68
N PRO A 549 -10.22 10.97 24.52
CA PRO A 549 -9.89 10.15 23.34
C PRO A 549 -10.93 9.07 23.01
N LEU A 550 -10.72 8.36 21.88
CA LEU A 550 -11.61 7.29 21.44
C LEU A 550 -11.71 6.14 22.46
N VAL A 551 -10.57 5.71 22.99
CA VAL A 551 -10.49 4.91 24.22
C VAL A 551 -10.72 5.88 25.38
N ALA A 552 -11.87 5.75 26.03
CA ALA A 552 -12.39 6.76 26.96
C ALA A 552 -12.07 6.49 28.43
N ALA A 553 -11.89 5.21 28.78
CA ALA A 553 -11.46 4.74 30.10
C ALA A 553 -10.79 3.37 29.95
N SER A 554 -10.03 2.97 30.97
CA SER A 554 -9.56 1.60 31.17
C SER A 554 -10.13 1.11 32.50
N VAL A 555 -10.85 -0.01 32.49
CA VAL A 555 -11.71 -0.46 33.59
C VAL A 555 -11.54 -1.97 33.79
N LEU A 556 -10.94 -2.34 34.92
CA LEU A 556 -10.87 -3.73 35.37
C LEU A 556 -12.27 -4.27 35.75
N PRO A 557 -12.50 -5.60 35.68
CA PRO A 557 -13.75 -6.20 36.10
C PRO A 557 -14.20 -5.78 37.51
N GLY A 558 -15.50 -5.53 37.66
CA GLY A 558 -16.14 -4.98 38.87
C GLY A 558 -15.78 -3.54 39.22
N GLN A 559 -14.92 -2.86 38.45
CA GLN A 559 -14.54 -1.46 38.71
C GLN A 559 -15.35 -0.45 37.90
N SER A 560 -15.22 0.83 38.25
CA SER A 560 -15.87 1.95 37.56
C SER A 560 -14.86 2.96 36.99
N GLY A 561 -15.18 3.53 35.83
CA GLY A 561 -14.44 4.59 35.15
C GLY A 561 -15.27 5.85 34.94
N HIS A 562 -14.61 7.00 34.78
CA HIS A 562 -15.25 8.31 34.62
C HIS A 562 -14.90 8.95 33.27
N ILE A 563 -15.92 9.20 32.44
CA ILE A 563 -15.76 9.75 31.09
C ILE A 563 -16.40 11.14 31.03
N ALA A 564 -15.56 12.18 30.94
CA ALA A 564 -16.04 13.55 30.84
C ALA A 564 -16.66 13.85 29.46
N PHE A 565 -17.82 14.50 29.43
CA PHE A 565 -18.47 14.98 28.22
C PHE A 565 -19.19 16.31 28.49
N SER A 566 -19.74 16.93 27.45
CA SER A 566 -20.60 18.10 27.60
C SER A 566 -21.85 17.95 26.74
N LEU A 567 -22.95 18.47 27.27
CA LEU A 567 -24.25 18.55 26.63
C LEU A 567 -24.57 20.03 26.40
N GLN A 568 -24.77 20.42 25.15
CA GLN A 568 -25.20 21.77 24.77
C GLN A 568 -26.54 21.74 24.03
N ASN A 569 -27.46 22.64 24.39
CA ASN A 569 -28.60 22.97 23.56
C ASN A 569 -28.10 23.87 22.42
N THR A 570 -27.89 23.31 21.23
CA THR A 570 -27.46 24.11 20.07
C THR A 570 -28.60 24.88 19.43
N GLY A 571 -29.86 24.42 19.61
CA GLY A 571 -31.06 25.03 19.05
C GLY A 571 -31.47 26.36 19.69
N ASN A 572 -32.46 27.02 19.08
CA ASN A 572 -32.99 28.32 19.51
C ASN A 572 -34.32 28.25 20.27
N ARG A 573 -34.65 27.06 20.77
CA ARG A 573 -35.72 26.79 21.73
C ARG A 573 -35.14 26.13 22.98
N ASP A 574 -35.71 26.44 24.14
CA ASP A 574 -35.38 25.74 25.38
C ASP A 574 -35.81 24.26 25.27
N ALA A 575 -34.96 23.34 25.74
CA ALA A 575 -35.10 21.91 25.48
C ALA A 575 -34.81 21.07 26.73
N ALA A 576 -35.43 19.90 26.81
CA ALA A 576 -35.24 18.93 27.87
C ALA A 576 -34.73 17.61 27.28
N PHE A 577 -33.53 17.19 27.66
CA PHE A 577 -32.82 16.05 27.08
C PHE A 577 -32.81 14.84 28.01
N ASN A 578 -33.21 13.69 27.48
CA ASN A 578 -32.96 12.38 28.09
C ASN A 578 -31.66 11.82 27.54
N LEU A 579 -30.70 11.52 28.41
CA LEU A 579 -29.47 10.80 28.09
C LEU A 579 -29.62 9.30 28.41
N ALA A 580 -29.27 8.43 27.45
CA ALA A 580 -29.27 6.98 27.64
C ALA A 580 -27.99 6.38 27.03
N THR A 581 -27.40 5.41 27.72
CA THR A 581 -26.25 4.63 27.22
C THR A 581 -26.71 3.29 26.68
N ASP A 582 -26.07 2.87 25.59
CA ASP A 582 -26.19 1.55 24.98
C ASP A 582 -24.78 0.93 24.89
N PHE A 583 -24.63 -0.33 25.27
CA PHE A 583 -23.33 -1.04 25.36
C PHE A 583 -23.34 -2.27 24.45
N GLN A 584 -22.19 -2.57 23.83
CA GLN A 584 -22.05 -3.74 22.95
C GLN A 584 -22.12 -5.08 23.71
N GLN A 585 -21.80 -5.09 25.01
CA GLN A 585 -21.91 -6.22 25.92
C GLN A 585 -23.00 -5.95 26.97
N GLU A 586 -23.65 -7.00 27.46
CA GLU A 586 -24.62 -6.89 28.55
C GLU A 586 -23.94 -6.65 29.92
N GLY A 587 -24.74 -6.40 30.96
CA GLY A 587 -24.27 -6.22 32.34
C GLY A 587 -23.63 -4.87 32.68
N TRP A 588 -23.07 -4.15 31.69
CA TRP A 588 -22.51 -2.82 31.87
C TRP A 588 -23.54 -1.79 32.36
N LEU A 589 -23.16 -0.99 33.36
CA LEU A 589 -24.00 0.04 33.96
C LEU A 589 -23.40 1.43 33.76
N ALA A 590 -24.23 2.44 33.54
CA ALA A 590 -23.78 3.83 33.51
C ALA A 590 -24.74 4.80 34.19
N LEU A 591 -24.16 5.81 34.83
CA LEU A 591 -24.86 6.91 35.50
C LEU A 591 -24.30 8.24 34.98
N VAL A 592 -25.19 9.18 34.65
CA VAL A 592 -24.80 10.54 34.34
C VAL A 592 -24.69 11.32 35.64
N GLU A 593 -23.53 11.93 35.87
CA GLU A 593 -23.20 12.74 37.03
C GLU A 593 -22.75 14.15 36.60
N ASN A 594 -22.77 15.10 37.52
CA ASN A 594 -22.06 16.37 37.33
C ASN A 594 -20.59 16.26 37.78
N ALA A 595 -19.80 17.31 37.56
CA ALA A 595 -18.40 17.40 38.00
C ALA A 595 -18.15 17.32 39.53
N THR A 596 -19.19 17.07 40.34
CA THR A 596 -19.10 16.84 41.79
C THR A 596 -19.61 15.45 42.22
N GLY A 597 -19.83 14.52 41.27
CA GLY A 597 -20.29 13.16 41.56
C GLY A 597 -21.77 13.06 41.96
N VAL A 598 -22.59 14.07 41.60
CA VAL A 598 -24.03 14.07 41.88
C VAL A 598 -24.77 13.61 40.63
N ILE A 599 -25.47 12.49 40.74
CA ILE A 599 -26.28 11.91 39.66
C ILE A 599 -27.30 12.93 39.14
N GLN A 600 -27.29 13.17 37.83
CA GLN A 600 -28.27 14.00 37.13
C GLN A 600 -29.44 13.14 36.68
N GLN A 601 -30.65 13.54 37.05
CA GLN A 601 -31.87 12.84 36.67
C GLN A 601 -32.39 13.34 35.33
N ASN A 602 -32.77 12.42 34.44
CA ASN A 602 -33.42 12.73 33.19
C ASN A 602 -34.86 13.28 33.41
N PRO A 603 -35.33 14.26 32.63
CA PRO A 603 -34.61 14.99 31.60
C PRO A 603 -33.78 16.17 32.15
N ILE A 604 -32.61 16.40 31.58
CA ILE A 604 -31.78 17.59 31.83
C ILE A 604 -32.34 18.75 30.98
N VAL A 605 -32.80 19.82 31.63
CA VAL A 605 -33.35 21.01 30.94
C VAL A 605 -32.25 22.03 30.71
N LEU A 606 -32.13 22.52 29.47
CA LEU A 606 -31.17 23.54 29.05
C LEU A 606 -31.87 24.63 28.23
N THR A 607 -31.62 25.89 28.56
CA THR A 607 -32.08 27.04 27.76
C THR A 607 -31.32 27.12 26.43
N LYS A 608 -31.85 27.87 25.45
CA LYS A 608 -31.21 28.00 24.13
C LYS A 608 -29.74 28.43 24.20
N GLY A 609 -28.85 27.70 23.54
CA GLY A 609 -27.39 27.93 23.56
C GLY A 609 -26.66 27.44 24.82
N GLU A 610 -27.38 27.06 25.89
CA GLU A 610 -26.79 26.67 27.19
C GLU A 610 -26.02 25.35 27.10
N ARG A 611 -24.86 25.30 27.76
CA ARG A 611 -23.98 24.12 27.85
C ARG A 611 -23.76 23.75 29.31
N VAL A 612 -23.79 22.45 29.59
CA VAL A 612 -23.36 21.85 30.86
C VAL A 612 -22.28 20.81 30.60
N ASP A 613 -21.24 20.80 31.44
CA ASP A 613 -20.21 19.76 31.45
C ASP A 613 -20.58 18.68 32.48
N LEU A 614 -20.49 17.41 32.07
CA LEU A 614 -21.01 16.24 32.76
C LEU A 614 -19.97 15.11 32.78
N VAL A 615 -20.20 14.12 33.63
CA VAL A 615 -19.38 12.91 33.74
C VAL A 615 -20.29 11.71 33.53
N LEU A 616 -19.89 10.78 32.67
CA LEU A 616 -20.50 9.45 32.61
C LEU A 616 -19.67 8.53 33.50
N ASN A 617 -20.26 8.10 34.61
CA ASN A 617 -19.70 7.10 35.50
C ASN A 617 -20.15 5.72 35.00
N VAL A 618 -19.21 4.88 34.55
CA VAL A 618 -19.49 3.58 33.93
C VAL A 618 -18.87 2.47 34.76
N THR A 619 -19.67 1.46 35.12
CA THR A 619 -19.25 0.29 35.91
C THR A 619 -19.29 -0.96 35.03
N SER A 620 -18.22 -1.74 35.10
CA SER A 620 -18.08 -3.03 34.42
C SER A 620 -18.77 -4.17 35.21
N PRO A 621 -19.19 -5.25 34.53
CA PRO A 621 -19.56 -6.52 35.18
C PRO A 621 -18.44 -7.06 36.09
N GLU A 622 -18.77 -7.90 37.08
CA GLU A 622 -17.76 -8.59 37.89
C GLU A 622 -16.97 -9.62 37.07
N GLU A 623 -17.62 -10.26 36.09
CA GLU A 623 -17.05 -11.19 35.11
C GLU A 623 -16.88 -10.49 33.72
N ALA A 624 -16.19 -9.35 33.68
CA ALA A 624 -16.04 -8.55 32.45
C ALA A 624 -14.95 -9.10 31.52
N ASN A 625 -15.36 -9.59 30.35
CA ASN A 625 -14.45 -10.04 29.29
C ASN A 625 -14.05 -8.88 28.36
N PRO A 626 -12.84 -8.89 27.77
CA PRO A 626 -12.51 -8.01 26.64
C PRO A 626 -13.43 -8.31 25.44
N ALA A 627 -13.37 -7.45 24.42
CA ALA A 627 -14.21 -7.65 23.24
C ALA A 627 -13.70 -8.83 22.38
N LEU A 628 -14.63 -9.70 21.96
CA LEU A 628 -14.35 -10.87 21.14
C LEU A 628 -13.65 -10.49 19.82
N GLY A 629 -12.37 -10.84 19.68
CA GLY A 629 -11.63 -10.66 18.43
C GLY A 629 -10.16 -10.25 18.56
N THR A 630 -9.35 -11.11 19.17
CA THR A 630 -7.87 -11.02 19.31
C THR A 630 -7.31 -9.90 20.21
N GLU A 631 -6.16 -10.22 20.82
CA GLU A 631 -5.29 -9.40 21.68
C GLU A 631 -5.24 -7.89 21.39
N ALA A 632 -5.31 -7.50 20.11
CA ALA A 632 -5.16 -6.12 19.67
C ALA A 632 -6.34 -5.20 20.06
N PHE A 633 -7.50 -5.76 20.42
CA PHE A 633 -8.74 -4.99 20.61
C PHE A 633 -9.52 -5.33 21.91
N PRO A 634 -8.96 -5.11 23.11
CA PRO A 634 -9.64 -5.28 24.39
C PRO A 634 -10.70 -4.19 24.68
N TYR A 635 -11.49 -3.81 23.67
CA TYR A 635 -12.25 -2.55 23.65
C TYR A 635 -13.77 -2.75 23.54
N VAL A 636 -14.49 -2.55 24.64
CA VAL A 636 -15.96 -2.58 24.67
C VAL A 636 -16.50 -1.24 24.16
N SER A 637 -17.29 -1.25 23.07
CA SER A 637 -17.90 -0.03 22.54
C SER A 637 -19.20 0.35 23.25
N PHE A 638 -19.46 1.66 23.33
CA PHE A 638 -20.70 2.22 23.85
C PHE A 638 -21.14 3.47 23.10
N ASN A 639 -22.45 3.71 23.11
CA ASN A 639 -23.10 4.89 22.55
C ASN A 639 -23.89 5.62 23.64
N LEU A 640 -23.44 6.82 24.01
CA LEU A 640 -24.26 7.74 24.81
C LEU A 640 -25.14 8.55 23.86
N ARG A 641 -26.47 8.38 23.96
CA ARG A 641 -27.44 9.06 23.10
C ARG A 641 -28.31 10.06 23.87
N ALA A 642 -28.44 11.26 23.33
CA ALA A 642 -29.41 12.27 23.70
C ALA A 642 -30.70 12.13 22.89
N THR A 643 -31.85 12.24 23.56
CA THR A 643 -33.17 12.35 22.95
C THR A 643 -33.94 13.49 23.61
N CYS A 644 -34.92 14.09 22.94
CA CYS A 644 -35.63 15.27 23.46
C CYS A 644 -37.15 15.04 23.56
N PRO A 645 -37.68 14.62 24.73
CA PRO A 645 -39.12 14.43 24.93
C PRO A 645 -39.95 15.71 24.87
N SER A 646 -39.32 16.89 25.00
CA SER A 646 -40.01 18.20 24.94
C SER A 646 -40.05 18.82 23.54
N CYS A 647 -39.34 18.25 22.56
CA CYS A 647 -39.21 18.81 21.23
C CYS A 647 -40.48 18.54 20.39
N SER A 648 -41.01 19.57 19.74
CA SER A 648 -42.19 19.44 18.85
C SER A 648 -41.82 19.04 17.41
N THR A 649 -40.53 19.03 17.07
CA THR A 649 -39.96 18.58 15.79
C THR A 649 -38.78 17.64 16.06
N ALA A 650 -38.14 17.14 15.00
CA ALA A 650 -36.93 16.33 15.13
C ALA A 650 -35.81 17.09 15.86
N LEU A 651 -34.95 16.34 16.56
CA LEU A 651 -33.73 16.86 17.18
C LEU A 651 -32.57 16.76 16.18
N PHE A 652 -31.75 17.81 16.09
CA PHE A 652 -30.62 17.92 15.16
C PHE A 652 -29.29 18.11 15.87
N GLY A 653 -28.17 17.83 15.20
CA GLY A 653 -26.80 17.94 15.73
C GLY A 653 -26.22 16.60 16.19
N SER A 654 -25.20 16.60 17.04
CA SER A 654 -24.60 15.35 17.55
C SER A 654 -25.43 14.77 18.71
N ASP A 655 -26.47 14.02 18.36
CA ASP A 655 -27.32 13.32 19.35
C ASP A 655 -26.69 12.03 19.88
N VAL A 656 -25.62 11.51 19.27
CA VAL A 656 -24.85 10.34 19.74
C VAL A 656 -23.38 10.70 19.98
N LEU A 657 -22.84 10.21 21.09
CA LEU A 657 -21.41 10.18 21.42
C LEU A 657 -20.95 8.72 21.54
N SER A 658 -20.29 8.22 20.48
CA SER A 658 -19.68 6.89 20.46
C SER A 658 -18.26 6.93 21.02
N ARG A 659 -17.91 5.93 21.83
CA ARG A 659 -16.59 5.71 22.43
C ARG A 659 -16.34 4.21 22.67
N VAL A 660 -15.11 3.86 23.00
CA VAL A 660 -14.76 2.52 23.51
C VAL A 660 -14.10 2.62 24.88
N MET A 661 -14.13 1.54 25.65
CA MET A 661 -13.44 1.39 26.94
C MET A 661 -12.56 0.16 26.90
N GLU A 662 -11.35 0.28 27.42
CA GLU A 662 -10.44 -0.85 27.58
C GLU A 662 -10.85 -1.69 28.79
N VAL A 663 -10.95 -3.01 28.60
CA VAL A 663 -11.01 -4.00 29.67
C VAL A 663 -9.67 -4.74 29.65
N PRO A 664 -8.72 -4.43 30.56
CA PRO A 664 -7.41 -5.07 30.54
C PRO A 664 -7.52 -6.60 30.61
N ILE A 665 -6.69 -7.27 29.80
CA ILE A 665 -6.59 -8.74 29.81
C ILE A 665 -5.88 -9.15 31.11
N LEU A 666 -6.51 -10.05 31.84
CA LEU A 666 -6.00 -10.73 33.03
C LEU A 666 -5.79 -12.19 32.65
N ARG A 667 -4.58 -12.70 32.88
CA ARG A 667 -4.22 -14.11 32.65
C ARG A 667 -3.80 -14.74 33.97
N GLU A 668 -4.49 -15.80 34.38
CA GLU A 668 -4.10 -16.63 35.51
C GLU A 668 -4.42 -18.09 35.17
N VAL A 669 -3.54 -19.01 35.57
CA VAL A 669 -3.63 -20.43 35.23
C VAL A 669 -3.36 -21.28 36.45
N ALA A 670 -4.25 -22.23 36.72
CA ALA A 670 -4.10 -23.21 37.79
C ALA A 670 -4.04 -24.64 37.21
N MET A 671 -3.36 -25.54 37.92
CA MET A 671 -3.37 -26.97 37.63
C MET A 671 -3.59 -27.77 38.90
N GLU A 672 -4.53 -28.72 38.85
CA GLU A 672 -4.93 -29.58 39.95
C GLU A 672 -4.88 -31.06 39.55
N MET A 673 -4.77 -31.96 40.53
CA MET A 673 -4.87 -33.41 40.34
C MET A 673 -5.35 -34.08 41.63
N GLU A 674 -6.03 -35.23 41.50
CA GLU A 674 -6.64 -35.94 42.64
C GLU A 674 -5.59 -36.63 43.54
N GLU A 675 -4.59 -37.29 42.94
CA GLU A 675 -3.48 -37.94 43.65
C GLU A 675 -2.14 -37.50 43.05
N SER A 676 -1.14 -37.22 43.91
CA SER A 676 0.19 -36.73 43.49
C SER A 676 1.32 -37.76 43.64
N ALA A 677 0.99 -39.02 44.00
CA ALA A 677 1.94 -40.11 44.17
C ALA A 677 1.33 -41.45 43.73
N PHE A 678 1.86 -42.04 42.67
CA PHE A 678 1.39 -43.29 42.08
C PHE A 678 2.41 -44.41 42.29
N THR A 679 1.96 -45.68 42.33
CA THR A 679 2.82 -46.86 42.45
C THR A 679 2.59 -47.82 41.28
N GLY A 680 3.64 -48.44 40.73
CA GLY A 680 3.51 -49.33 39.58
C GLY A 680 4.69 -50.27 39.34
N SER A 681 4.45 -51.31 38.53
CA SER A 681 5.44 -52.34 38.18
C SER A 681 6.07 -52.06 36.82
N ALA A 682 7.34 -52.45 36.64
CA ALA A 682 8.07 -52.34 35.38
C ALA A 682 7.73 -53.50 34.42
N ASN A 683 6.47 -53.60 33.99
CA ASN A 683 5.94 -54.74 33.25
C ASN A 683 5.45 -54.40 31.82
N GLY A 684 5.73 -53.19 31.32
CA GLY A 684 5.32 -52.73 29.99
C GLY A 684 3.82 -52.38 29.85
N ILE A 685 3.04 -52.43 30.94
CA ILE A 685 1.62 -52.06 30.89
C ILE A 685 1.46 -50.57 31.18
N SER A 686 1.17 -49.81 30.13
CA SER A 686 0.94 -48.36 30.21
C SER A 686 -0.17 -47.98 31.20
N ARG A 687 -0.01 -46.82 31.83
CA ARG A 687 -1.00 -46.17 32.71
C ARG A 687 -1.18 -44.71 32.31
N SER A 688 -2.31 -44.12 32.69
CA SER A 688 -2.58 -42.69 32.49
C SER A 688 -2.81 -41.98 33.82
N VAL A 689 -2.26 -40.78 33.96
CA VAL A 689 -2.52 -39.84 35.07
C VAL A 689 -3.21 -38.63 34.49
N TYR A 690 -4.30 -38.16 35.11
CA TYR A 690 -5.03 -36.99 34.64
C TYR A 690 -4.68 -35.75 35.48
N ILE A 691 -4.47 -34.62 34.81
CA ILE A 691 -4.29 -33.30 35.40
C ILE A 691 -5.40 -32.40 34.87
N THR A 692 -6.07 -31.66 35.74
CA THR A 692 -7.01 -30.61 35.34
C THR A 692 -6.26 -29.29 35.24
N LEU A 693 -6.44 -28.58 34.13
CA LEU A 693 -5.93 -27.24 33.84
C LEU A 693 -7.13 -26.28 33.85
N LEU A 694 -6.98 -25.13 34.51
CA LEU A 694 -8.03 -24.12 34.70
C LEU A 694 -7.55 -22.75 34.22
N ASN A 695 -8.34 -22.10 33.36
CA ASN A 695 -8.18 -20.69 33.02
C ASN A 695 -8.94 -19.84 34.03
N LEU A 696 -8.21 -19.03 34.80
CA LEU A 696 -8.78 -18.09 35.79
C LEU A 696 -8.68 -16.64 35.29
N GLY A 697 -8.20 -16.43 34.05
CA GLY A 697 -8.15 -15.14 33.38
C GLY A 697 -9.50 -14.71 32.80
N ASN A 698 -9.65 -13.43 32.49
CA ASN A 698 -10.90 -12.87 31.93
C ASN A 698 -11.00 -12.96 30.40
N ASN A 699 -10.13 -13.72 29.75
CA ASN A 699 -10.02 -13.86 28.31
C ASN A 699 -9.81 -15.34 27.95
N ASP A 700 -10.26 -15.74 26.76
CA ASP A 700 -10.07 -17.09 26.25
C ASP A 700 -8.56 -17.33 25.99
N GLU A 701 -8.01 -18.45 26.47
CA GLU A 701 -6.55 -18.64 26.57
C GLU A 701 -6.13 -20.03 26.06
N GLN A 702 -4.89 -20.16 25.56
CA GLN A 702 -4.31 -21.44 25.16
C GLN A 702 -2.91 -21.59 25.77
N TYR A 703 -2.55 -22.81 26.18
CA TYR A 703 -1.30 -23.08 26.88
C TYR A 703 -0.42 -24.10 26.13
N ASP A 704 0.84 -23.75 25.88
CA ASP A 704 1.91 -24.66 25.51
C ASP A 704 2.20 -25.63 26.67
N LEU A 705 2.22 -26.93 26.36
CA LEU A 705 2.33 -28.03 27.32
C LEU A 705 3.71 -28.69 27.22
N SER A 706 4.40 -28.79 28.35
CA SER A 706 5.74 -29.39 28.42
C SER A 706 5.87 -30.33 29.62
N ILE A 707 6.69 -31.38 29.45
CA ILE A 707 6.90 -32.42 30.46
C ILE A 707 8.40 -32.57 30.76
N VAL A 708 8.73 -32.61 32.04
CA VAL A 708 10.11 -32.76 32.55
C VAL A 708 10.15 -33.92 33.54
N MET A 709 11.13 -34.81 33.38
CA MET A 709 11.32 -35.99 34.24
C MET A 709 12.69 -35.93 34.93
N ASN A 710 12.78 -36.42 36.17
CA ASN A 710 14.09 -36.64 36.80
C ASN A 710 14.91 -37.77 36.14
N ASN A 711 14.23 -38.73 35.51
CA ASN A 711 14.84 -39.83 34.76
C ASN A 711 13.98 -40.14 33.52
N TRP A 712 14.50 -39.80 32.34
CA TRP A 712 13.83 -39.95 31.04
C TRP A 712 13.39 -41.37 30.72
N ARG A 713 14.00 -42.39 31.35
CA ARG A 713 13.68 -43.81 31.11
C ARG A 713 12.22 -44.17 31.39
N LEU A 714 11.52 -43.40 32.25
CA LEU A 714 10.09 -43.59 32.51
C LEU A 714 9.24 -43.44 31.24
N GLY A 715 9.70 -42.68 30.25
CA GLY A 715 9.01 -42.47 28.98
C GLY A 715 7.70 -41.70 29.09
N ALA A 716 7.51 -40.92 30.16
CA ALA A 716 6.28 -40.17 30.36
C ALA A 716 6.06 -39.16 29.22
N THR A 717 4.84 -39.15 28.67
CA THR A 717 4.48 -38.33 27.51
C THR A 717 3.13 -37.64 27.71
N LEU A 718 2.93 -36.52 27.00
CA LEU A 718 1.64 -35.85 26.88
C LEU A 718 0.98 -36.26 25.55
N ASN A 719 -0.35 -36.24 25.50
CA ASN A 719 -1.11 -36.54 24.28
C ASN A 719 -1.16 -35.37 23.27
N ALA A 720 -0.80 -34.16 23.69
CA ALA A 720 -0.79 -32.95 22.88
C ALA A 720 0.34 -32.00 23.35
N GLU A 721 0.82 -31.16 22.43
CA GLU A 721 1.82 -30.11 22.71
C GLU A 721 1.17 -28.80 23.20
N GLN A 722 -0.16 -28.66 23.05
CA GLN A 722 -0.94 -27.50 23.48
C GLN A 722 -2.28 -27.94 24.09
N SER A 723 -2.85 -27.12 24.97
CA SER A 723 -4.24 -27.25 25.41
C SER A 723 -5.24 -26.98 24.25
N PRO A 724 -6.52 -27.34 24.38
CA PRO A 724 -7.57 -26.62 23.66
C PRO A 724 -7.55 -25.13 24.05
N ILE A 725 -8.22 -24.28 23.26
CA ILE A 725 -8.61 -22.94 23.73
C ILE A 725 -9.59 -23.15 24.89
N MET A 726 -9.36 -22.43 25.99
CA MET A 726 -10.14 -22.53 27.22
C MET A 726 -10.84 -21.19 27.47
N ASP A 727 -12.16 -21.23 27.59
CA ASP A 727 -13.01 -20.05 27.77
C ASP A 727 -12.60 -19.21 29.00
N ALA A 728 -12.89 -17.90 28.97
CA ALA A 728 -12.65 -16.99 30.09
C ALA A 728 -13.34 -17.41 31.41
N TRP A 729 -12.67 -17.15 32.53
CA TRP A 729 -13.07 -17.35 33.93
C TRP A 729 -13.30 -18.79 34.42
N ASP A 730 -13.94 -19.67 33.63
CA ASP A 730 -14.29 -21.03 34.04
C ASP A 730 -13.87 -22.14 33.06
N GLY A 731 -13.05 -21.81 32.04
CA GLY A 731 -12.51 -22.78 31.10
C GLY A 731 -11.68 -23.88 31.78
N GLU A 732 -12.09 -25.14 31.59
CA GLU A 732 -11.42 -26.34 32.10
C GLU A 732 -10.90 -27.24 30.95
N ALA A 733 -9.70 -27.81 31.11
CA ALA A 733 -9.19 -28.85 30.22
C ALA A 733 -8.54 -30.01 31.01
N THR A 734 -8.78 -31.25 30.60
CA THR A 734 -8.17 -32.44 31.22
C THR A 734 -7.00 -32.97 30.38
N LEU A 735 -5.81 -33.07 30.97
CA LEU A 735 -4.56 -33.48 30.34
C LEU A 735 -4.17 -34.90 30.80
N PRO A 736 -4.25 -35.93 29.94
CA PRO A 736 -3.73 -37.26 30.23
C PRO A 736 -2.22 -37.34 30.00
N VAL A 737 -1.46 -37.58 31.07
CA VAL A 737 -0.05 -37.97 31.04
C VAL A 737 0.05 -39.49 30.90
N LEU A 738 0.62 -39.96 29.80
CA LEU A 738 0.84 -41.38 29.53
C LEU A 738 2.16 -41.84 30.15
N LEU A 739 2.11 -42.89 30.96
CA LEU A 739 3.24 -43.55 31.61
C LEU A 739 3.39 -44.97 31.02
N PRO A 740 4.34 -45.23 30.10
CA PRO A 740 4.45 -46.52 29.41
C PRO A 740 5.00 -47.69 30.27
N MET A 741 5.51 -47.43 31.47
CA MET A 741 6.00 -48.44 32.43
C MET A 741 6.97 -49.52 31.85
N PRO A 742 7.95 -49.18 30.98
CA PRO A 742 8.78 -50.18 30.30
C PRO A 742 9.51 -51.17 31.22
N VAL A 743 9.72 -52.38 30.71
CA VAL A 743 10.45 -53.46 31.40
C VAL A 743 11.90 -53.07 31.74
N GLY A 744 12.44 -53.62 32.83
CA GLY A 744 13.77 -53.27 33.33
C GLY A 744 13.91 -51.85 33.90
N LEU A 745 12.81 -51.09 34.11
CA LEU A 745 12.83 -49.80 34.80
C LEU A 745 13.32 -49.94 36.25
N THR A 746 14.48 -49.38 36.57
CA THR A 746 15.11 -49.47 37.89
C THR A 746 14.15 -49.08 39.03
N PRO A 747 14.00 -49.89 40.09
CA PRO A 747 13.13 -49.58 41.22
C PRO A 747 13.46 -48.24 41.89
N GLY A 748 12.43 -47.55 42.39
CA GLY A 748 12.56 -46.28 43.10
C GLY A 748 11.59 -45.19 42.65
N ILE A 749 11.79 -43.97 43.16
CA ILE A 749 10.86 -42.84 42.97
C ILE A 749 11.30 -41.97 41.78
N TYR A 750 10.44 -41.92 40.77
CA TYR A 750 10.51 -41.01 39.64
C TYR A 750 9.65 -39.79 39.91
N THR A 751 10.00 -38.64 39.33
CA THR A 751 9.24 -37.39 39.48
C THR A 751 8.96 -36.81 38.10
N VAL A 752 7.69 -36.52 37.84
CA VAL A 752 7.20 -35.94 36.58
C VAL A 752 6.64 -34.56 36.88
N THR A 753 7.19 -33.53 36.24
CA THR A 753 6.68 -32.16 36.27
C THR A 753 6.04 -31.84 34.92
N VAL A 754 4.76 -31.50 34.93
CA VAL A 754 4.05 -30.93 33.78
C VAL A 754 3.97 -29.42 33.97
N ARG A 755 4.24 -28.66 32.91
CA ARG A 755 4.17 -27.20 32.89
C ARG A 755 3.32 -26.74 31.72
N ALA A 756 2.30 -25.94 32.02
CA ALA A 756 1.46 -25.23 31.07
C ALA A 756 1.89 -23.75 31.04
N THR A 757 2.18 -23.20 29.88
CA THR A 757 2.66 -21.81 29.68
C THR A 757 1.75 -21.13 28.67
N SER A 758 1.24 -19.92 28.96
CA SER A 758 0.35 -19.21 28.03
C SER A 758 1.07 -18.95 26.70
N VAL A 759 0.36 -19.17 25.59
CA VAL A 759 0.86 -18.96 24.22
C VAL A 759 1.02 -17.45 23.96
N ASP A 760 0.06 -16.65 24.42
CA ASP A 760 0.07 -15.19 24.23
C ASP A 760 0.91 -14.43 25.28
N ASP A 761 1.11 -14.99 26.48
CA ASP A 761 2.04 -14.47 27.50
C ASP A 761 2.92 -15.56 28.15
N PRO A 762 4.12 -15.81 27.59
CA PRO A 762 5.07 -16.78 28.14
C PRO A 762 5.61 -16.48 29.55
N THR A 763 5.23 -15.35 30.18
CA THR A 763 5.52 -15.11 31.60
C THR A 763 4.50 -15.76 32.54
N VAL A 764 3.30 -16.06 32.04
CA VAL A 764 2.23 -16.76 32.77
C VAL A 764 2.38 -18.26 32.54
N SER A 765 2.73 -19.01 33.60
CA SER A 765 2.83 -20.47 33.52
C SER A 765 2.55 -21.15 34.86
N GLY A 766 1.72 -22.19 34.84
CA GLY A 766 1.55 -23.14 35.95
C GLY A 766 2.52 -24.31 35.84
N ALA A 767 2.92 -24.91 36.96
CA ALA A 767 3.70 -26.15 36.98
C ALA A 767 3.21 -27.06 38.11
N LEU A 768 2.93 -28.33 37.79
CA LEU A 768 2.46 -29.36 38.71
C LEU A 768 3.43 -30.54 38.69
N THR A 769 3.77 -31.09 39.85
CA THR A 769 4.73 -32.21 39.96
C THR A 769 4.14 -33.36 40.77
N PHE A 770 4.21 -34.56 40.22
CA PHE A 770 3.79 -35.80 40.86
C PHE A 770 4.92 -36.83 40.86
N THR A 771 4.77 -37.86 41.69
CA THR A 771 5.74 -38.95 41.81
C THR A 771 5.18 -40.28 41.30
N VAL A 772 6.09 -41.14 40.81
CA VAL A 772 5.79 -42.51 40.39
C VAL A 772 6.82 -43.43 41.03
N GLU A 773 6.40 -44.25 41.98
CA GLU A 773 7.22 -45.28 42.61
C GLU A 773 7.18 -46.56 41.76
N ILE A 774 8.33 -46.91 41.19
CA ILE A 774 8.53 -48.17 40.47
C ILE A 774 8.92 -49.24 41.48
N LEU A 775 8.10 -50.29 41.56
CA LEU A 775 8.28 -51.43 42.44
C LEU A 775 9.22 -52.48 41.83
N ASP A 776 9.84 -53.29 42.69
CA ASP A 776 10.51 -54.53 42.28
C ASP A 776 9.52 -55.41 41.49
N THR A 777 9.93 -55.86 40.31
CA THR A 777 9.11 -56.53 39.31
C THR A 777 9.93 -57.64 38.68
N ALA A 778 9.59 -58.89 38.97
CA ALA A 778 10.18 -60.05 38.32
C ALA A 778 9.60 -60.23 36.92
N ALA A 779 10.45 -60.59 35.95
CA ALA A 779 10.07 -61.10 34.64
C ALA A 779 11.19 -62.02 34.13
N VAL A 780 10.81 -63.10 33.44
CA VAL A 780 11.74 -64.13 32.97
C VAL A 780 11.39 -64.53 31.54
N ASP A 781 12.43 -64.82 30.77
CA ASP A 781 12.36 -65.25 29.38
C ASP A 781 13.21 -66.52 29.20
N VAL A 782 12.77 -67.44 28.33
CA VAL A 782 13.41 -68.76 28.12
C VAL A 782 13.36 -69.10 26.62
N SER A 783 14.50 -69.46 26.03
CA SER A 783 14.57 -69.79 24.59
C SER A 783 13.86 -71.09 24.22
N ASP A 784 13.21 -71.11 23.05
CA ASP A 784 12.88 -72.36 22.33
C ASP A 784 14.13 -72.90 21.62
N GLU A 785 14.31 -74.23 21.58
CA GLU A 785 15.51 -74.88 21.04
C GLU A 785 15.16 -76.01 20.03
N GLU A 786 15.81 -76.00 18.87
CA GLU A 786 15.57 -76.95 17.77
C GLU A 786 16.60 -78.08 17.72
N THR A 787 16.13 -79.33 17.61
CA THR A 787 16.99 -80.51 17.79
C THR A 787 17.64 -81.02 16.50
N GLY A 788 16.99 -80.85 15.35
CA GLY A 788 17.55 -81.08 14.01
C GLY A 788 17.89 -82.53 13.62
N GLN A 789 17.65 -83.53 14.47
CA GLN A 789 18.02 -84.94 14.22
C GLN A 789 16.98 -85.93 14.81
N SER A 790 16.97 -87.18 14.30
CA SER A 790 16.16 -88.27 14.85
C SER A 790 16.96 -89.24 15.72
N TYR A 791 16.35 -89.70 16.80
CA TYR A 791 16.96 -90.44 17.90
C TYR A 791 16.47 -91.90 17.95
N ILE A 792 17.35 -92.81 18.36
CA ILE A 792 17.04 -94.25 18.44
C ILE A 792 16.50 -94.58 19.86
N PRO A 793 15.47 -95.42 19.99
CA PRO A 793 15.03 -95.91 21.30
C PRO A 793 16.14 -96.72 21.98
N GLY A 794 16.44 -96.42 23.25
CA GLY A 794 17.48 -97.10 24.04
C GLY A 794 18.91 -96.55 23.86
N ASP A 795 19.12 -95.52 23.04
CA ASP A 795 20.45 -94.88 22.88
C ASP A 795 20.93 -94.15 24.15
N PRO A 796 22.26 -93.96 24.32
CA PRO A 796 22.82 -93.23 25.45
C PRO A 796 22.43 -91.74 25.44
N ALA A 797 22.38 -91.14 26.63
CA ALA A 797 21.91 -89.78 26.83
C ALA A 797 22.77 -88.71 26.11
N GLN A 798 22.11 -87.63 25.70
CA GLN A 798 22.71 -86.45 25.05
C GLN A 798 22.29 -85.17 25.78
N THR A 799 22.90 -84.03 25.49
CA THR A 799 22.66 -82.76 26.22
C THR A 799 22.21 -81.65 25.26
N MET A 800 21.12 -80.96 25.61
CA MET A 800 20.65 -79.71 24.99
C MET A 800 20.87 -78.54 25.97
N THR A 801 20.86 -77.28 25.51
CA THR A 801 21.03 -76.11 26.38
C THR A 801 20.09 -74.98 25.98
N PHE A 802 19.42 -74.39 26.96
CA PHE A 802 18.41 -73.33 26.83
C PHE A 802 18.95 -72.05 27.51
N GLU A 803 18.66 -70.88 26.96
CA GLU A 803 19.00 -69.58 27.56
C GLU A 803 17.85 -69.09 28.46
N VAL A 804 18.14 -68.77 29.73
CA VAL A 804 17.18 -68.19 30.69
C VAL A 804 17.61 -66.76 31.01
N ARG A 805 16.76 -65.77 30.77
CA ARG A 805 17.08 -64.34 30.81
C ARG A 805 16.20 -63.60 31.83
N ASN A 806 16.81 -62.73 32.65
CA ASN A 806 16.08 -61.91 33.62
C ASN A 806 15.67 -60.57 32.99
N ASP A 807 14.40 -60.45 32.62
CA ASP A 807 13.81 -59.22 32.08
C ASP A 807 13.09 -58.37 33.14
N GLY A 808 13.14 -58.80 34.40
CA GLY A 808 12.70 -58.02 35.56
C GLY A 808 13.59 -56.80 35.80
N ASN A 809 13.23 -55.97 36.77
CA ASN A 809 13.99 -54.78 37.15
C ASN A 809 14.85 -54.94 38.43
N SER A 810 14.81 -56.11 39.05
CA SER A 810 15.65 -56.53 40.19
C SER A 810 16.51 -57.75 39.84
N GLU A 811 17.59 -57.98 40.58
CA GLU A 811 18.34 -59.25 40.52
C GLU A 811 17.47 -60.39 41.06
N ASP A 812 17.39 -61.51 40.33
CA ASP A 812 16.49 -62.62 40.64
C ASP A 812 17.15 -63.98 40.32
N SER A 813 16.57 -65.08 40.77
CA SER A 813 16.99 -66.45 40.41
C SER A 813 15.76 -67.28 40.08
N PHE A 814 15.89 -68.23 39.15
CA PHE A 814 14.76 -68.97 38.62
C PHE A 814 14.82 -70.43 39.05
N ALA A 815 13.77 -70.91 39.69
CA ALA A 815 13.53 -72.34 39.90
C ALA A 815 13.17 -72.97 38.56
N MET A 816 13.94 -73.97 38.14
CA MET A 816 13.79 -74.62 36.85
C MET A 816 13.05 -75.94 36.99
N THR A 817 12.09 -76.20 36.12
CA THR A 817 11.35 -77.47 36.05
C THR A 817 11.25 -77.97 34.61
N LEU A 818 11.09 -79.29 34.44
CA LEU A 818 10.92 -79.92 33.13
C LEU A 818 9.52 -80.53 33.02
N ASN A 819 8.82 -80.25 31.93
CA ASN A 819 7.65 -81.03 31.52
C ASN A 819 8.11 -82.15 30.58
N THR A 820 8.52 -83.29 31.16
CA THR A 820 9.06 -84.42 30.40
C THR A 820 7.96 -85.28 29.77
N PRO A 821 7.94 -85.48 28.44
CA PRO A 821 6.93 -86.30 27.77
C PRO A 821 7.13 -87.80 28.08
N ASN A 822 6.03 -88.56 28.09
CA ASN A 822 6.07 -89.97 28.45
C ASN A 822 6.91 -90.80 27.46
N GLY A 823 7.94 -91.50 27.98
CA GLY A 823 8.92 -92.25 27.19
C GLY A 823 10.28 -91.57 27.07
N MET A 824 10.36 -90.27 27.38
CA MET A 824 11.61 -89.51 27.52
C MET A 824 12.05 -89.49 28.99
N VAL A 825 13.35 -89.61 29.23
CA VAL A 825 13.98 -89.35 30.53
C VAL A 825 14.86 -88.12 30.37
N ALA A 826 14.63 -87.06 31.15
CA ALA A 826 15.45 -85.84 31.07
C ALA A 826 15.68 -85.21 32.44
N GLY A 827 16.79 -84.46 32.58
CA GLY A 827 17.17 -83.80 33.83
C GLY A 827 18.23 -82.71 33.64
N PHE A 828 18.22 -81.71 34.52
CA PHE A 828 19.22 -80.63 34.50
C PHE A 828 20.59 -81.10 35.01
N THR A 829 21.66 -80.65 34.35
CA THR A 829 23.04 -81.06 34.65
C THR A 829 23.89 -80.00 35.36
N ASN A 830 23.53 -78.72 35.24
CA ASN A 830 24.36 -77.59 35.68
C ASN A 830 23.73 -76.68 36.76
N LEU A 831 22.55 -77.05 37.28
CA LEU A 831 21.84 -76.28 38.31
C LEU A 831 22.26 -76.66 39.74
N VAL A 832 22.01 -75.75 40.69
CA VAL A 832 22.21 -75.97 42.13
C VAL A 832 20.86 -75.91 42.82
N ASP A 833 20.53 -76.96 43.58
CA ASP A 833 19.24 -77.14 44.29
C ASP A 833 17.99 -76.88 43.41
N GLY A 834 18.10 -77.09 42.10
CA GLY A 834 17.02 -76.90 41.12
C GLY A 834 16.82 -75.47 40.62
N SER A 835 17.68 -74.51 40.99
CA SER A 835 17.61 -73.12 40.52
C SER A 835 18.84 -72.69 39.72
N THR A 836 18.67 -71.63 38.91
CA THR A 836 19.78 -70.85 38.37
C THR A 836 20.55 -70.15 39.50
N PRO A 837 21.80 -69.70 39.26
CA PRO A 837 22.39 -68.62 40.04
C PRO A 837 21.53 -67.35 40.01
N ALA A 838 21.86 -66.36 40.85
CA ALA A 838 21.32 -65.02 40.70
C ALA A 838 21.74 -64.43 39.33
N ILE A 839 20.76 -63.93 38.59
CA ILE A 839 20.90 -63.34 37.27
C ILE A 839 20.58 -61.84 37.40
N ALA A 840 21.53 -60.99 37.05
CA ALA A 840 21.32 -59.55 37.03
C ALA A 840 20.35 -59.14 35.89
N VAL A 841 19.66 -58.01 36.08
CA VAL A 841 18.74 -57.41 35.09
C VAL A 841 19.35 -57.36 33.69
N GLY A 842 18.62 -57.85 32.69
CA GLY A 842 19.04 -57.89 31.29
C GLY A 842 20.19 -58.86 31.00
N SER A 843 20.56 -59.72 31.95
CA SER A 843 21.55 -60.80 31.77
C SER A 843 20.86 -62.15 31.63
N SER A 844 21.61 -63.16 31.17
CA SER A 844 21.11 -64.52 30.97
C SER A 844 22.05 -65.59 31.55
N TYR A 845 21.51 -66.80 31.70
CA TYR A 845 22.19 -68.00 32.16
C TYR A 845 21.75 -69.21 31.36
N ASN A 846 22.72 -69.98 30.86
CA ASN A 846 22.45 -71.14 30.01
C ASN A 846 22.24 -72.40 30.87
N VAL A 847 21.07 -73.03 30.74
CA VAL A 847 20.64 -74.21 31.49
C VAL A 847 20.74 -75.45 30.60
N SER A 848 21.52 -76.45 31.01
CA SER A 848 21.82 -77.63 30.20
C SER A 848 21.05 -78.87 30.68
N VAL A 849 20.22 -79.42 29.78
CA VAL A 849 19.36 -80.59 30.03
C VAL A 849 19.96 -81.82 29.36
N GLU A 850 20.24 -82.87 30.13
CA GLU A 850 20.57 -84.20 29.62
C GLU A 850 19.29 -85.02 29.41
N PHE A 851 19.20 -85.78 28.32
CA PHE A 851 18.01 -86.53 27.94
C PHE A 851 18.31 -87.85 27.20
N SER A 852 17.41 -88.83 27.32
CA SER A 852 17.39 -90.09 26.56
C SER A 852 15.96 -90.64 26.38
N PHE A 853 15.82 -91.74 25.62
CA PHE A 853 14.53 -92.37 25.28
C PHE A 853 14.59 -93.87 25.55
N VAL A 854 13.49 -94.46 26.03
CA VAL A 854 13.42 -95.91 26.34
C VAL A 854 13.02 -96.76 25.12
N ASP A 855 13.41 -98.04 25.14
CA ASP A 855 13.45 -98.99 24.01
C ASP A 855 12.16 -99.16 23.18
N ASP A 856 10.98 -98.85 23.72
CA ASP A 856 9.65 -99.04 23.10
C ASP A 856 8.96 -97.71 22.71
N VAL A 857 9.71 -96.66 22.36
CA VAL A 857 9.18 -95.30 22.12
C VAL A 857 9.39 -94.82 20.68
N ASP A 858 8.30 -94.72 19.92
CA ASP A 858 8.26 -94.11 18.58
C ASP A 858 7.41 -92.81 18.59
N GLY A 859 7.84 -91.79 17.83
CA GLY A 859 7.04 -90.59 17.54
C GLY A 859 7.74 -89.25 17.82
N GLN A 860 6.94 -88.19 17.84
CA GLN A 860 7.39 -86.83 18.17
C GLN A 860 7.12 -86.55 19.66
N LEU A 861 8.14 -86.08 20.38
CA LEU A 861 8.11 -85.77 21.80
C LEU A 861 8.57 -84.33 22.04
N THR A 862 7.82 -83.53 22.78
CA THR A 862 8.19 -82.15 23.13
C THR A 862 8.48 -82.05 24.62
N LEU A 863 9.60 -81.43 24.96
CA LEU A 863 10.07 -81.14 26.31
C LEU A 863 9.92 -79.63 26.56
N ASP A 864 9.22 -79.25 27.62
CA ASP A 864 9.17 -77.84 28.05
C ASP A 864 10.14 -77.61 29.22
N VAL A 865 10.94 -76.55 29.13
CA VAL A 865 11.82 -76.03 30.18
C VAL A 865 11.17 -74.80 30.77
N ILE A 866 10.67 -74.91 32.00
CA ILE A 866 9.91 -73.86 32.66
C ILE A 866 10.79 -73.20 33.74
N ALA A 867 10.99 -71.89 33.63
CA ALA A 867 11.66 -71.06 34.61
C ALA A 867 10.61 -70.28 35.42
N THR A 868 10.61 -70.42 36.74
CA THR A 868 9.73 -69.68 37.67
C THR A 868 10.56 -68.80 38.60
N SER A 869 10.19 -67.54 38.77
CA SER A 869 10.88 -66.60 39.67
C SER A 869 10.83 -67.06 41.13
N ASN A 870 11.98 -67.04 41.80
CA ASN A 870 12.06 -67.22 43.24
C ASN A 870 11.64 -65.95 44.01
N SER A 871 11.62 -64.79 43.36
CA SER A 871 11.16 -63.52 43.93
C SER A 871 9.63 -63.35 43.86
N ASP A 872 9.00 -63.79 42.76
CA ASP A 872 7.54 -63.94 42.66
C ASP A 872 7.15 -65.25 41.96
N MET A 873 6.70 -66.24 42.74
CA MET A 873 6.31 -67.57 42.25
C MET A 873 5.12 -67.57 41.26
N ASN A 874 4.45 -66.43 41.04
CA ASN A 874 3.41 -66.29 40.01
C ASN A 874 3.98 -65.96 38.62
N ILE A 875 5.26 -65.57 38.54
CA ILE A 875 5.96 -65.22 37.31
C ILE A 875 6.76 -66.42 36.82
N SER A 876 6.35 -66.96 35.67
CA SER A 876 7.08 -68.01 34.97
C SER A 876 7.04 -67.84 33.46
N SER A 877 8.04 -68.38 32.78
CA SER A 877 8.10 -68.50 31.32
C SER A 877 8.64 -69.89 30.95
N SER A 878 8.40 -70.31 29.71
CA SER A 878 8.70 -71.66 29.23
C SER A 878 9.20 -71.64 27.80
N GLY A 879 10.39 -72.20 27.60
CA GLY A 879 10.93 -72.54 26.28
C GLY A 879 10.79 -74.03 26.01
N SER A 880 10.65 -74.41 24.75
CA SER A 880 10.32 -75.78 24.34
C SER A 880 11.37 -76.36 23.38
N ALA A 881 11.51 -77.69 23.37
CA ALA A 881 12.33 -78.40 22.39
C ALA A 881 11.63 -79.69 21.92
N THR A 882 11.67 -79.94 20.61
CA THR A 882 10.95 -81.07 19.97
C THR A 882 11.91 -82.10 19.41
N TYR A 883 11.70 -83.36 19.78
CA TYR A 883 12.53 -84.53 19.47
C TYR A 883 11.75 -85.53 18.60
N LEU A 884 12.41 -86.15 17.62
CA LEU A 884 11.85 -87.22 16.80
C LEU A 884 12.52 -88.55 17.17
N VAL A 885 11.74 -89.54 17.59
CA VAL A 885 12.25 -90.81 18.12
C VAL A 885 11.68 -91.99 17.34
N GLY A 886 12.48 -93.04 17.14
CA GLY A 886 12.00 -94.30 16.56
C GLY A 886 11.75 -94.23 15.05
N SER A 887 11.07 -95.23 14.49
CA SER A 887 10.98 -95.36 13.03
C SER A 887 9.96 -94.41 12.41
N GLN A 888 10.44 -93.61 11.46
CA GLN A 888 9.63 -92.60 10.75
C GLN A 888 8.95 -93.17 9.49
N ASN A 889 8.91 -94.52 9.32
CA ASN A 889 8.50 -95.21 8.09
C ASN A 889 9.29 -94.69 6.86
N TRP A 890 10.59 -94.42 7.01
CA TRP A 890 11.47 -93.97 5.92
C TRP A 890 12.16 -95.14 5.22
N LEU A 891 12.34 -96.26 5.91
CA LEU A 891 12.74 -97.56 5.40
C LEU A 891 11.63 -98.57 5.70
N LYS A 892 11.33 -99.47 4.75
CA LYS A 892 10.21 -100.41 4.90
C LYS A 892 10.54 -101.80 4.38
N ILE A 893 10.55 -102.79 5.26
CA ILE A 893 10.48 -104.20 4.89
C ILE A 893 9.02 -104.53 4.57
N PHE A 894 8.76 -105.10 3.40
CA PHE A 894 7.42 -105.55 3.01
C PHE A 894 7.14 -106.95 3.59
N ALA A 895 5.86 -107.25 3.84
CA ALA A 895 5.46 -108.49 4.50
C ALA A 895 5.99 -109.73 3.77
N ILE A 896 6.73 -110.57 4.51
CA ILE A 896 7.35 -111.79 4.02
C ILE A 896 6.28 -112.89 4.02
N GLN A 897 6.19 -113.70 2.97
CA GLN A 897 5.25 -114.82 2.93
C GLN A 897 5.76 -115.99 3.78
N PRO A 898 4.88 -116.67 4.55
CA PRO A 898 5.27 -117.83 5.35
C PRO A 898 5.61 -119.02 4.44
N LEU A 899 6.69 -119.74 4.76
CA LEU A 899 7.16 -120.88 3.97
C LEU A 899 6.80 -122.20 4.66
N THR A 900 6.36 -123.20 3.88
CA THR A 900 6.18 -124.59 4.35
C THR A 900 7.15 -125.52 3.62
N ILE A 901 7.82 -126.41 4.35
CA ILE A 901 8.88 -127.30 3.85
C ILE A 901 8.59 -128.75 4.27
N ASP A 902 8.37 -129.64 3.30
CA ASP A 902 8.05 -131.06 3.48
C ASP A 902 9.09 -132.01 2.85
N GLU A 903 9.78 -131.59 1.80
CA GLU A 903 10.98 -132.24 1.24
C GLU A 903 12.29 -131.55 1.67
N ALA A 904 13.43 -132.21 1.47
CA ALA A 904 14.74 -131.75 1.94
C ALA A 904 15.53 -131.02 0.85
N GLY A 905 16.05 -129.83 1.16
CA GLY A 905 16.82 -129.01 0.23
C GLY A 905 17.13 -127.61 0.75
N GLU A 906 17.75 -126.81 -0.11
CA GLU A 906 17.93 -125.36 0.07
C GLU A 906 16.73 -124.62 -0.52
N TYR A 907 16.16 -123.67 0.24
CA TYR A 907 15.01 -122.87 -0.13
C TYR A 907 15.39 -121.38 -0.17
N GLU A 908 15.19 -120.73 -1.31
CA GLU A 908 15.42 -119.29 -1.46
C GLU A 908 14.12 -118.49 -1.22
N ILE A 909 14.15 -117.56 -0.27
CA ILE A 909 13.06 -116.65 0.09
C ILE A 909 13.47 -115.23 -0.28
N VAL A 910 12.63 -114.53 -1.03
CA VAL A 910 12.86 -113.15 -1.44
C VAL A 910 12.15 -112.19 -0.49
N VAL A 911 12.92 -111.40 0.25
CA VAL A 911 12.43 -110.32 1.12
C VAL A 911 12.56 -109.00 0.36
N ARG A 912 11.52 -108.18 0.35
CA ARG A 912 11.55 -106.83 -0.28
C ARG A 912 11.76 -105.75 0.75
N VAL A 913 12.72 -104.85 0.49
CA VAL A 913 12.98 -103.67 1.31
C VAL A 913 12.96 -102.43 0.42
N GLY A 914 12.19 -101.42 0.83
CA GLY A 914 12.02 -100.17 0.10
C GLY A 914 12.42 -98.93 0.89
N ASN A 915 13.07 -97.99 0.21
CA ASN A 915 13.35 -96.66 0.72
C ASN A 915 12.16 -95.74 0.41
N GLN A 916 11.46 -95.25 1.44
CA GLN A 916 10.35 -94.29 1.34
C GLN A 916 10.77 -92.85 1.67
N TYR A 917 12.06 -92.62 1.92
CA TYR A 917 12.64 -91.31 2.22
C TYR A 917 12.94 -90.48 0.97
N THR A 918 13.17 -89.18 1.16
CA THR A 918 13.41 -88.19 0.10
C THR A 918 14.85 -88.17 -0.43
N SER A 919 15.77 -88.92 0.17
CA SER A 919 17.14 -89.14 -0.32
C SER A 919 17.49 -90.63 -0.44
N GLY A 920 18.54 -90.94 -1.20
CA GLY A 920 19.06 -92.31 -1.31
C GLY A 920 19.73 -92.74 0.00
N GLN A 921 19.35 -93.90 0.53
CA GLN A 921 19.83 -94.43 1.80
C GLN A 921 20.85 -95.56 1.59
N LEU A 922 21.87 -95.65 2.44
CA LEU A 922 22.71 -96.84 2.58
C LEU A 922 22.07 -97.75 3.63
N VAL A 923 21.90 -99.03 3.31
CA VAL A 923 21.10 -100.00 4.06
C VAL A 923 21.94 -101.23 4.39
N VAL A 924 21.84 -101.69 5.64
CA VAL A 924 22.40 -102.95 6.13
C VAL A 924 21.25 -103.88 6.50
N MET A 925 21.31 -105.12 6.00
CA MET A 925 20.38 -106.19 6.33
C MET A 925 20.99 -107.17 7.31
N GLU A 926 20.25 -107.47 8.37
CA GLU A 926 20.68 -108.33 9.46
C GLU A 926 19.57 -109.35 9.76
N VAL A 927 19.94 -110.59 10.07
CA VAL A 927 19.00 -111.67 10.37
C VAL A 927 19.31 -112.25 11.74
N ASP A 928 18.27 -112.45 12.54
CA ASP A 928 18.34 -113.14 13.82
C ASP A 928 17.81 -114.56 13.65
N ASP A 929 18.74 -115.52 13.61
CA ASP A 929 18.49 -116.97 13.58
C ASP A 929 18.72 -117.62 14.95
N SER A 930 18.86 -116.84 16.03
CA SER A 930 19.24 -117.33 17.36
C SER A 930 18.23 -118.33 17.95
N GLU A 931 16.94 -118.19 17.58
CA GLU A 931 15.87 -119.13 17.93
C GLU A 931 15.81 -120.36 16.99
N THR A 932 16.18 -120.23 15.70
CA THR A 932 15.85 -121.22 14.65
C THR A 932 16.99 -122.16 14.24
N ASN A 933 18.25 -121.78 14.50
CA ASN A 933 19.47 -122.49 14.09
C ASN A 933 19.54 -123.98 14.51
N ALA A 934 18.73 -124.41 15.48
CA ALA A 934 18.64 -125.80 15.92
C ALA A 934 17.93 -126.73 14.92
N TRP A 935 17.20 -126.20 13.93
CA TRP A 935 16.41 -126.97 12.97
C TRP A 935 16.80 -126.72 11.51
N PHE A 936 17.07 -125.46 11.16
CA PHE A 936 17.51 -125.04 9.83
C PHE A 936 18.49 -123.87 9.92
N GLY A 937 19.46 -123.81 9.02
CA GLY A 937 20.36 -122.65 8.90
C GLY A 937 19.73 -121.59 8.00
N THR A 938 19.80 -120.31 8.40
CA THR A 938 19.37 -119.18 7.56
C THR A 938 20.55 -118.29 7.21
N SER A 939 20.66 -117.82 5.96
CA SER A 939 21.71 -116.88 5.57
C SER A 939 21.22 -115.88 4.52
N ILE A 940 21.76 -114.65 4.53
CA ILE A 940 21.51 -113.63 3.50
C ILE A 940 22.60 -113.75 2.42
N GLY A 941 22.22 -113.63 1.15
CA GLY A 941 23.14 -113.57 0.03
C GLY A 941 24.21 -112.49 0.22
N ARG A 942 25.49 -112.81 -0.02
CA ARG A 942 26.62 -111.93 0.33
C ARG A 942 26.60 -110.54 -0.35
N LEU A 943 25.87 -110.38 -1.45
CA LEU A 943 25.69 -109.09 -2.15
C LEU A 943 24.44 -108.32 -1.70
N ASP A 944 23.57 -108.95 -0.92
CA ASP A 944 22.28 -108.43 -0.45
C ASP A 944 22.29 -108.07 1.04
N ARG A 945 23.46 -108.17 1.70
CA ARG A 945 23.61 -107.79 3.11
C ARG A 945 23.91 -106.30 3.31
N ASP A 946 24.65 -105.68 2.40
CA ASP A 946 25.10 -104.27 2.50
C ASP A 946 24.88 -103.59 1.13
N PHE A 947 24.00 -102.58 1.02
CA PHE A 947 23.65 -101.94 -0.25
C PHE A 947 23.04 -100.54 -0.13
N SER A 948 23.05 -99.76 -1.21
CA SER A 948 22.27 -98.52 -1.31
C SER A 948 20.88 -98.76 -1.91
N LEU A 949 19.87 -98.05 -1.41
CA LEU A 949 18.57 -97.84 -2.05
C LEU A 949 18.39 -96.36 -2.41
N ALA A 950 18.21 -96.04 -3.69
CA ALA A 950 17.76 -94.72 -4.11
C ALA A 950 16.34 -94.41 -3.61
N VAL A 951 15.90 -93.15 -3.79
CA VAL A 951 14.55 -92.69 -3.44
C VAL A 951 13.49 -93.55 -4.12
N SER A 952 12.52 -94.07 -3.36
CA SER A 952 11.48 -95.01 -3.82
C SER A 952 11.99 -96.34 -4.41
N GLU A 953 13.30 -96.63 -4.32
CA GLU A 953 13.84 -97.91 -4.78
C GLU A 953 13.42 -99.04 -3.83
N GLN A 954 13.00 -100.15 -4.40
CA GLN A 954 12.75 -101.40 -3.70
C GLN A 954 13.74 -102.45 -4.21
N ARG A 955 14.47 -103.08 -3.29
CA ARG A 955 15.36 -104.20 -3.62
C ARG A 955 14.81 -105.51 -3.07
N GLU A 956 14.97 -106.55 -3.89
CA GLU A 956 14.76 -107.94 -3.52
C GLU A 956 16.06 -108.51 -2.92
N ILE A 957 15.94 -109.09 -1.73
CA ILE A 957 17.02 -109.59 -0.87
C ILE A 957 16.80 -111.08 -0.71
N THR A 958 17.73 -111.91 -1.20
CA THR A 958 17.58 -113.37 -1.12
C THR A 958 18.13 -113.90 0.21
N LEU A 959 17.25 -114.57 0.96
CA LEU A 959 17.59 -115.40 2.11
C LEU A 959 17.57 -116.86 1.68
N THR A 960 18.62 -117.62 1.99
CA THR A 960 18.70 -119.06 1.72
C THR A 960 18.57 -119.82 3.04
N LEU A 961 17.63 -120.76 3.08
CA LEU A 961 17.37 -121.66 4.22
C LEU A 961 17.76 -123.09 3.84
N ASP A 962 18.64 -123.74 4.61
CA ASP A 962 19.07 -125.14 4.41
C ASP A 962 18.34 -126.07 5.39
N VAL A 963 17.61 -127.06 4.84
CA VAL A 963 16.82 -128.03 5.61
C VAL A 963 17.20 -129.47 5.25
N THR A 964 17.90 -130.15 6.17
CA THR A 964 18.36 -131.52 5.93
C THR A 964 17.25 -132.57 6.04
N GLU A 965 17.36 -133.65 5.25
CA GLU A 965 16.46 -134.81 5.30
C GLU A 965 16.46 -135.49 6.70
N THR A 966 17.58 -135.38 7.42
CA THR A 966 17.74 -135.79 8.82
C THR A 966 16.86 -134.98 9.77
N THR A 967 16.66 -133.69 9.52
CA THR A 967 15.76 -132.84 10.34
C THR A 967 14.32 -133.30 10.13
N LEU A 968 13.86 -133.32 8.87
CA LEU A 968 12.45 -133.55 8.53
C LEU A 968 11.92 -134.91 8.98
N LYS A 969 12.74 -135.98 8.94
CA LYS A 969 12.34 -137.31 9.43
C LYS A 969 12.29 -137.41 10.96
N ASN A 970 13.03 -136.55 11.68
CA ASN A 970 13.17 -136.57 13.13
C ASN A 970 12.47 -135.41 13.86
N LEU A 971 11.56 -134.70 13.20
CA LEU A 971 10.69 -133.71 13.85
C LEU A 971 9.94 -134.33 15.05
N ASN A 972 9.81 -133.55 16.12
CA ASN A 972 9.16 -133.96 17.38
C ASN A 972 7.63 -134.04 17.29
N GLY A 973 7.05 -133.61 16.17
CA GLY A 973 5.64 -133.70 15.81
C GLY A 973 5.51 -133.81 14.29
N ASP A 974 4.27 -133.83 13.79
CA ASP A 974 4.02 -133.93 12.35
C ASP A 974 4.28 -132.61 11.60
N THR A 975 4.26 -131.47 12.33
CA THR A 975 4.77 -130.17 11.89
C THR A 975 5.53 -129.45 13.01
N LEU A 976 6.37 -128.47 12.65
CA LEU A 976 7.03 -127.53 13.56
C LEU A 976 7.10 -126.15 12.91
N THR A 977 6.61 -125.11 13.58
CA THR A 977 6.70 -123.71 13.13
C THR A 977 7.72 -122.93 13.97
N ALA A 978 8.54 -122.11 13.32
CA ALA A 978 9.53 -121.24 13.96
C ALA A 978 9.69 -119.91 13.19
N ASN A 979 10.05 -118.84 13.90
CA ASN A 979 10.11 -117.48 13.35
C ASN A 979 11.56 -116.99 13.21
N VAL A 980 11.88 -116.36 12.08
CA VAL A 980 13.14 -115.67 11.81
C VAL A 980 12.87 -114.17 11.76
N THR A 981 13.62 -113.37 12.51
CA THR A 981 13.47 -111.89 12.46
C THR A 981 14.49 -111.28 11.51
N VAL A 982 14.03 -110.40 10.63
CA VAL A 982 14.84 -109.68 9.64
C VAL A 982 14.81 -108.18 9.95
N TRP A 983 15.97 -107.56 10.01
CA TRP A 983 16.16 -106.13 10.25
C TRP A 983 16.77 -105.45 9.01
N ALA A 984 16.37 -104.20 8.80
CA ALA A 984 16.91 -103.29 7.80
C ALA A 984 17.24 -101.96 8.49
N ARG A 985 18.52 -101.60 8.55
CA ARG A 985 19.04 -100.40 9.23
C ARG A 985 19.59 -99.42 8.19
N SER A 986 19.31 -98.13 8.33
CA SER A 986 19.94 -97.08 7.50
C SER A 986 21.21 -96.55 8.17
N GLU A 987 22.28 -96.43 7.39
CA GLU A 987 23.58 -95.86 7.80
C GLU A 987 23.75 -94.40 7.33
N THR A 988 22.68 -93.80 6.82
CA THR A 988 22.65 -92.47 6.18
C THR A 988 21.59 -91.52 6.74
N VAL A 989 20.59 -92.09 7.40
CA VAL A 989 19.48 -91.40 8.06
C VAL A 989 19.16 -92.26 9.28
N SER A 990 18.87 -91.66 10.44
CA SER A 990 18.57 -92.41 11.66
C SER A 990 17.14 -92.96 11.59
N ASP A 991 17.00 -94.15 10.97
CA ASP A 991 15.78 -94.96 10.84
C ASP A 991 16.13 -96.46 10.72
N ALA A 992 15.30 -97.33 11.28
CA ALA A 992 15.47 -98.78 11.26
C ALA A 992 14.13 -99.52 11.27
N ALA A 993 14.00 -100.55 10.43
CA ALA A 993 12.78 -101.33 10.25
C ALA A 993 12.99 -102.83 10.55
N ARG A 994 11.95 -103.51 11.05
CA ARG A 994 11.94 -104.94 11.36
C ARG A 994 10.74 -105.67 10.75
N SER A 995 10.93 -106.94 10.43
CA SER A 995 9.86 -107.86 9.99
C SER A 995 10.16 -109.29 10.44
N GLN A 996 9.15 -110.16 10.42
CA GLN A 996 9.28 -111.57 10.79
C GLN A 996 8.85 -112.47 9.64
N LEU A 997 9.60 -113.55 9.45
CA LEU A 997 9.33 -114.66 8.55
C LEU A 997 8.93 -115.88 9.39
N GLU A 998 7.78 -116.47 9.09
CA GLU A 998 7.28 -117.69 9.72
C GLU A 998 7.58 -118.90 8.82
N VAL A 999 8.24 -119.93 9.36
CA VAL A 999 8.67 -121.13 8.62
C VAL A 999 8.11 -122.38 9.29
N THR A 1000 7.39 -123.21 8.52
CA THR A 1000 6.80 -124.47 9.00
C THR A 1000 7.43 -125.69 8.33
N LEU A 1001 8.11 -126.52 9.11
CA LEU A 1001 8.64 -127.82 8.69
C LEU A 1001 7.56 -128.91 8.84
N VAL A 1002 7.48 -129.83 7.89
CA VAL A 1002 6.50 -130.95 7.86
C VAL A 1002 7.24 -132.29 7.87
N ARG A 1003 6.67 -133.29 8.55
CA ARG A 1003 7.33 -134.58 8.74
C ARG A 1003 7.20 -135.51 7.53
N MET A 1004 8.32 -135.71 6.84
CA MET A 1004 8.45 -136.64 5.72
C MET A 1004 8.07 -138.09 6.10
N SER A 1005 7.07 -138.66 5.39
CA SER A 1005 6.55 -140.02 5.60
C SER A 1005 6.49 -140.79 4.28
N SER A 1006 6.41 -142.14 4.34
CA SER A 1006 6.59 -143.00 3.16
C SER A 1006 5.30 -143.23 2.36
N ASP A 1007 5.43 -143.10 1.03
CA ASP A 1007 4.47 -143.39 -0.05
C ASP A 1007 3.37 -142.34 -0.39
N ALA A 1008 3.82 -141.26 -1.05
CA ALA A 1008 3.26 -140.67 -2.29
C ALA A 1008 1.84 -140.03 -2.36
N GLY A 1009 1.79 -138.70 -2.17
CA GLY A 1009 1.62 -137.73 -3.29
C GLY A 1009 0.23 -137.15 -3.66
N GLY A 1010 0.17 -135.83 -3.90
CA GLY A 1010 -0.80 -135.19 -4.84
C GLY A 1010 -1.36 -133.79 -4.50
N ASP A 1011 -0.88 -132.74 -5.20
CA ASP A 1011 -1.62 -131.64 -5.88
C ASP A 1011 -2.46 -130.56 -5.10
N VAL A 1012 -2.58 -129.27 -5.50
CA VAL A 1012 -1.81 -128.37 -6.43
C VAL A 1012 -2.33 -126.87 -6.42
N ASP A 1013 -1.47 -125.88 -6.77
CA ASP A 1013 -1.65 -124.53 -7.43
C ASP A 1013 -2.59 -123.38 -6.91
N ASP A 1014 -2.48 -122.07 -7.30
CA ASP A 1014 -1.37 -121.17 -7.81
C ASP A 1014 -1.81 -119.67 -8.05
N ALA A 1015 -0.83 -118.73 -8.11
CA ALA A 1015 -0.64 -117.45 -8.87
C ALA A 1015 -1.48 -116.13 -8.80
N GLY A 1016 -0.79 -114.98 -9.04
CA GLY A 1016 -1.33 -113.74 -9.65
C GLY A 1016 -0.48 -112.41 -9.57
N SER A 1017 -0.18 -111.75 -10.72
CA SER A 1017 0.63 -110.47 -10.86
C SER A 1017 0.16 -109.60 -12.09
N ALA A 1018 0.67 -108.42 -12.54
CA ALA A 1018 1.90 -107.62 -12.34
C ALA A 1018 1.73 -106.07 -12.67
N LEU A 1019 2.70 -105.41 -13.36
CA LEU A 1019 2.84 -103.94 -13.69
C LEU A 1019 3.06 -103.72 -15.23
N PRO A 1020 3.73 -102.68 -15.85
CA PRO A 1020 4.23 -101.31 -15.48
C PRO A 1020 4.06 -100.19 -16.61
N ILE A 1021 4.89 -99.11 -16.63
CA ILE A 1021 5.36 -98.22 -17.78
C ILE A 1021 4.93 -96.71 -17.85
N GLU A 1022 5.71 -95.87 -18.56
CA GLU A 1022 6.00 -94.40 -18.43
C GLU A 1022 5.53 -93.47 -19.61
N THR A 1023 5.63 -92.11 -19.49
CA THR A 1023 6.45 -91.17 -20.37
C THR A 1023 6.22 -89.61 -20.23
N ILE A 1024 7.34 -88.86 -20.12
CA ILE A 1024 7.75 -87.52 -20.69
C ILE A 1024 6.74 -86.36 -20.99
N GLY A 1025 7.02 -85.09 -20.57
CA GLY A 1025 6.84 -83.91 -21.50
C GLY A 1025 6.35 -82.48 -21.08
N MET A 1026 7.06 -81.73 -20.21
CA MET A 1026 7.24 -80.23 -20.15
C MET A 1026 6.18 -79.15 -20.60
N TRP A 1027 5.99 -78.12 -19.72
CA TRP A 1027 5.53 -76.71 -19.91
C TRP A 1027 4.04 -76.31 -20.13
N VAL A 1028 3.72 -75.08 -19.65
CA VAL A 1028 2.55 -74.19 -19.87
C VAL A 1028 1.16 -74.60 -19.32
N VAL A 1029 0.92 -74.38 -18.02
CA VAL A 1029 -0.42 -74.37 -17.39
C VAL A 1029 -0.85 -72.95 -16.93
N PHE A 1030 -0.19 -71.91 -17.45
CA PHE A 1030 -0.16 -70.57 -16.84
C PHE A 1030 -1.43 -69.69 -16.98
N VAL A 1031 -2.44 -70.05 -17.80
CA VAL A 1031 -3.46 -69.06 -18.24
C VAL A 1031 -4.95 -69.47 -18.09
N LEU A 1032 -5.34 -70.76 -18.17
CA LEU A 1032 -6.75 -71.12 -18.45
C LEU A 1032 -7.41 -72.19 -17.54
N ILE A 1033 -7.13 -72.18 -16.23
CA ILE A 1033 -8.08 -72.72 -15.22
C ILE A 1033 -8.87 -71.54 -14.63
N LEU A 1034 -9.45 -70.71 -15.50
CA LEU A 1034 -10.01 -69.39 -15.17
C LEU A 1034 -11.55 -69.40 -14.98
N VAL A 1035 -12.25 -70.41 -15.51
CA VAL A 1035 -13.71 -70.30 -15.80
C VAL A 1035 -14.60 -71.31 -15.07
N GLY A 1036 -14.05 -72.41 -14.53
CA GLY A 1036 -14.86 -73.56 -14.10
C GLY A 1036 -15.60 -73.43 -12.75
N GLY A 1037 -14.94 -72.87 -11.73
CA GLY A 1037 -15.43 -72.97 -10.33
C GLY A 1037 -16.55 -72.00 -9.93
N VAL A 1038 -16.80 -70.96 -10.71
CA VAL A 1038 -17.56 -69.76 -10.30
C VAL A 1038 -19.07 -70.01 -10.11
N VAL A 1039 -19.63 -71.08 -10.68
CA VAL A 1039 -21.08 -71.22 -10.86
C VAL A 1039 -21.78 -72.07 -9.78
N VAL A 1040 -21.05 -72.88 -9.00
CA VAL A 1040 -21.67 -73.88 -8.10
C VAL A 1040 -21.64 -73.49 -6.62
N LEU A 1041 -20.73 -72.63 -6.17
CA LEU A 1041 -20.56 -72.29 -4.74
C LEU A 1041 -21.45 -71.14 -4.23
N VAL A 1042 -22.22 -70.48 -5.09
CA VAL A 1042 -22.83 -69.16 -4.82
C VAL A 1042 -24.30 -69.22 -4.39
N SER A 1043 -24.99 -70.35 -4.53
CA SER A 1043 -26.46 -70.42 -4.43
C SER A 1043 -27.05 -70.77 -3.05
N ILE A 1044 -26.24 -71.15 -2.04
CA ILE A 1044 -26.72 -71.51 -0.70
C ILE A 1044 -25.80 -70.95 0.39
N LEU A 1045 -25.97 -69.66 0.74
CA LEU A 1045 -25.86 -69.06 2.09
C LEU A 1045 -25.88 -67.52 2.01
N ARG A 1046 -27.03 -66.92 1.64
CA ARG A 1046 -27.31 -65.50 1.85
C ARG A 1046 -28.79 -65.27 2.22
N SER A 1047 -29.03 -64.92 3.47
CA SER A 1047 -30.20 -64.17 3.97
C SER A 1047 -30.06 -62.70 3.55
N VAL A 1048 -31.14 -62.03 3.10
CA VAL A 1048 -32.01 -61.16 3.93
C VAL A 1048 -31.14 -60.20 4.75
N GLU A 1049 -30.70 -59.09 4.14
CA GLU A 1049 -31.42 -57.80 4.01
C GLU A 1049 -31.29 -56.98 5.31
N ASP A 1050 -30.26 -56.14 5.31
CA ASP A 1050 -29.79 -55.27 6.38
C ASP A 1050 -30.10 -53.80 6.02
N ASP A 1051 -30.31 -52.95 7.02
CA ASP A 1051 -30.35 -51.48 6.91
C ASP A 1051 -29.76 -50.85 8.19
N ASP A 1052 -29.25 -49.62 8.04
CA ASP A 1052 -28.85 -48.61 9.04
C ASP A 1052 -27.50 -48.72 9.84
N ASP A 1053 -26.84 -47.55 9.90
CA ASP A 1053 -25.87 -46.99 10.88
C ASP A 1053 -24.39 -47.47 11.01
N ASP A 1054 -23.53 -46.86 10.17
CA ASP A 1054 -22.24 -46.18 10.46
C ASP A 1054 -21.29 -46.63 11.61
N GLU A 1055 -20.09 -47.18 11.27
CA GLU A 1055 -18.89 -47.04 12.13
C GLU A 1055 -17.50 -47.04 11.41
N TYR A 1056 -16.68 -46.05 11.76
CA TYR A 1056 -15.22 -45.99 12.00
C TYR A 1056 -14.18 -46.94 11.31
N TYR A 1057 -13.27 -46.30 10.54
CA TYR A 1057 -11.81 -46.57 10.35
C TYR A 1057 -11.27 -47.82 9.62
N ALA A 1058 -10.37 -47.55 8.64
CA ALA A 1058 -9.10 -48.28 8.46
C ALA A 1058 -8.04 -47.45 7.69
N LYS A 1059 -6.83 -47.32 8.26
CA LYS A 1059 -5.53 -47.18 7.55
C LYS A 1059 -4.75 -48.49 7.75
N TRP A 1060 -3.64 -48.69 7.03
CA TRP A 1060 -2.33 -49.27 7.47
C TRP A 1060 -1.50 -49.72 6.25
N GLY A 1061 -0.16 -49.74 6.36
CA GLY A 1061 0.79 -50.09 5.27
C GLY A 1061 1.04 -48.93 4.29
N GLU A 1062 2.13 -48.17 4.26
CA GLU A 1062 3.54 -48.33 4.73
C GLU A 1062 4.50 -49.01 3.72
N ASP A 1063 5.76 -48.56 3.73
CA ASP A 1063 6.92 -48.90 2.86
C ASP A 1063 6.78 -48.74 1.32
N GLY A 1064 7.57 -47.93 0.59
CA GLY A 1064 8.59 -46.94 0.95
C GLY A 1064 10.01 -47.27 0.45
N TYR A 1065 10.61 -46.42 -0.42
CA TYR A 1065 12.05 -46.05 -0.46
C TYR A 1065 12.41 -45.12 -1.65
N GLU A 1066 13.64 -44.56 -1.60
CA GLU A 1066 14.40 -43.81 -2.63
C GLU A 1066 14.01 -42.33 -2.87
N ASP A 1067 15.01 -41.55 -3.32
CA ASP A 1067 15.14 -40.11 -3.04
C ASP A 1067 15.69 -39.28 -4.24
N SER A 1068 15.59 -37.96 -4.12
CA SER A 1068 16.34 -36.90 -4.79
C SER A 1068 16.64 -37.00 -6.30
N LEU A 1069 15.86 -36.26 -7.11
CA LEU A 1069 16.42 -35.47 -8.22
C LEU A 1069 15.54 -34.28 -8.63
N SER A 1070 15.90 -33.09 -8.17
CA SER A 1070 15.27 -31.82 -8.51
C SER A 1070 15.84 -31.22 -9.80
N ALA A 1071 15.08 -31.27 -10.91
CA ALA A 1071 15.47 -30.62 -12.17
C ALA A 1071 14.31 -30.33 -13.14
N ASN A 1072 13.46 -29.34 -12.85
CA ASN A 1072 13.17 -28.22 -13.76
C ASN A 1072 12.20 -27.18 -13.18
N TYR A 1073 12.47 -25.91 -13.49
CA TYR A 1073 11.67 -24.74 -13.13
C TYR A 1073 10.34 -24.68 -13.91
N GLY A 1074 9.28 -24.02 -13.43
CA GLY A 1074 9.12 -23.35 -12.14
C GLY A 1074 7.95 -22.33 -12.13
N ALA A 1075 7.68 -21.78 -10.94
CA ALA A 1075 6.94 -20.55 -10.58
C ALA A 1075 5.88 -19.95 -11.54
N VAL A 1076 4.68 -19.69 -11.00
CA VAL A 1076 4.30 -18.33 -10.54
C VAL A 1076 3.47 -18.47 -9.25
N ALA A 1077 3.70 -17.60 -8.26
CA ALA A 1077 2.82 -17.43 -7.09
C ALA A 1077 2.19 -16.02 -7.13
N SER A 1078 0.96 -15.87 -6.63
CA SER A 1078 0.23 -14.60 -6.60
C SER A 1078 0.72 -13.65 -5.52
N ALA A 1079 0.50 -12.34 -5.73
CA ALA A 1079 1.11 -11.26 -4.94
C ALA A 1079 0.55 -11.10 -3.51
N PRO A 1080 1.29 -10.45 -2.57
CA PRO A 1080 0.92 -10.35 -1.17
C PRO A 1080 -0.14 -9.28 -0.86
N SER A 1081 -0.91 -9.50 0.20
CA SER A 1081 -1.76 -8.48 0.86
C SER A 1081 -0.97 -7.69 1.91
N VAL A 1082 -1.08 -6.37 1.90
CA VAL A 1082 -0.32 -5.47 2.80
C VAL A 1082 -1.05 -5.27 4.14
N PRO A 1083 -0.38 -5.30 5.30
CA PRO A 1083 -1.01 -5.02 6.60
C PRO A 1083 -1.40 -3.55 6.77
N MET A 1084 -2.53 -3.28 7.42
CA MET A 1084 -2.81 -1.96 8.00
C MET A 1084 -2.35 -1.90 9.46
N GLY A 1085 -1.33 -1.09 9.72
CA GLY A 1085 -0.87 -0.78 11.08
C GLY A 1085 -0.07 0.53 11.09
N MET A 1086 -0.63 1.59 11.66
CA MET A 1086 0.07 2.87 11.85
C MET A 1086 0.67 2.95 13.26
N PRO A 1087 1.96 3.30 13.41
CA PRO A 1087 2.53 3.64 14.72
C PRO A 1087 2.02 5.02 15.20
N THR A 1088 1.55 5.10 16.44
CA THR A 1088 1.08 6.35 17.05
C THR A 1088 2.26 7.24 17.47
N PRO A 1089 2.26 8.57 17.23
CA PRO A 1089 3.38 9.44 17.60
C PRO A 1089 3.55 9.64 19.11
N ALA A 1090 4.80 9.73 19.58
CA ALA A 1090 5.12 10.15 20.93
C ALA A 1090 4.91 11.67 21.12
N SER A 1091 4.33 12.07 22.25
CA SER A 1091 4.03 13.47 22.57
C SER A 1091 5.23 14.21 23.21
N PRO A 1092 5.52 15.46 22.83
CA PRO A 1092 6.63 16.22 23.39
C PRO A 1092 6.35 16.76 24.80
N ALA A 1093 7.37 16.74 25.66
CA ALA A 1093 7.26 17.24 27.03
C ALA A 1093 7.24 18.78 27.11
N LEU A 1094 6.39 19.31 28.01
CA LEU A 1094 6.24 20.74 28.26
C LEU A 1094 7.40 21.29 29.10
N ALA A 1095 8.05 22.37 28.64
CA ALA A 1095 9.05 23.13 29.41
C ALA A 1095 8.66 24.61 29.47
N THR A 1096 8.30 25.10 30.66
CA THR A 1096 7.84 26.49 30.88
C THR A 1096 8.74 27.28 31.82
N ASN A 1097 9.03 28.53 31.41
CA ASN A 1097 9.68 29.59 32.18
C ASN A 1097 11.21 29.37 32.40
N ILE A 1098 12.04 30.41 32.60
CA ILE A 1098 11.78 31.81 32.98
C ILE A 1098 12.57 32.76 32.05
N ALA A 1099 12.00 33.91 31.70
CA ALA A 1099 12.70 35.01 31.05
C ALA A 1099 12.36 36.37 31.68
N ASP A 1100 13.21 36.82 32.61
CA ASP A 1100 13.36 38.22 33.06
C ASP A 1100 14.65 38.29 33.92
N SER A 1101 15.50 39.32 33.93
CA SER A 1101 15.51 40.63 33.26
C SER A 1101 16.97 41.12 33.12
N VAL A 1102 17.26 42.17 32.33
CA VAL A 1102 18.22 43.30 32.59
C VAL A 1102 18.66 44.06 31.31
N LEU A 1103 18.13 45.29 31.19
CA LEU A 1103 18.74 46.54 30.70
C LEU A 1103 19.61 46.61 29.41
N MET A 1104 18.98 47.15 28.35
CA MET A 1104 19.25 48.51 27.79
C MET A 1104 20.69 48.96 27.44
N GLY A 1105 21.04 48.87 26.15
CA GLY A 1105 21.38 50.04 25.30
C GLY A 1105 22.83 50.56 25.21
N GLY A 1106 23.19 51.17 24.06
CA GLY A 1106 24.41 52.02 23.95
C GLY A 1106 25.14 52.09 22.60
N ALA A 1107 24.63 52.93 21.68
CA ALA A 1107 25.32 53.67 20.60
C ALA A 1107 26.77 53.35 20.11
N ALA A 1108 26.88 53.15 18.79
CA ALA A 1108 27.86 53.76 17.84
C ALA A 1108 29.38 53.85 18.13
N THR A 1109 30.19 53.34 17.19
CA THR A 1109 31.16 54.15 16.38
C THR A 1109 31.85 53.31 15.28
N ALA A 1110 32.44 53.99 14.29
CA ALA A 1110 33.29 53.46 13.21
C ALA A 1110 34.29 54.57 12.77
N PRO A 1111 35.16 54.39 11.76
CA PRO A 1111 35.97 53.23 11.34
C PRO A 1111 37.49 53.52 11.62
N PRO A 1112 38.48 52.95 10.90
CA PRO A 1112 38.90 53.54 9.62
C PRO A 1112 39.45 52.59 8.51
N SER A 1113 39.22 53.03 7.27
CA SER A 1113 39.77 52.65 5.95
C SER A 1113 41.26 52.24 5.80
N GLY A 1114 41.56 51.40 4.79
CA GLY A 1114 42.93 51.21 4.25
C GLY A 1114 43.08 50.24 3.05
N THR A 1115 43.04 50.77 1.82
CA THR A 1115 43.37 50.13 0.51
C THR A 1115 44.89 49.90 0.29
N PRO A 1116 45.41 49.20 -0.76
CA PRO A 1116 44.76 48.47 -1.89
C PRO A 1116 45.35 47.05 -2.22
N GLU A 1117 44.86 46.45 -3.31
CA GLU A 1117 45.47 45.42 -4.18
C GLU A 1117 46.75 45.93 -4.93
N PRO A 1118 47.54 45.12 -5.72
CA PRO A 1118 47.16 43.92 -6.50
C PRO A 1118 48.17 42.72 -6.55
N VAL A 1119 47.89 41.81 -7.49
CA VAL A 1119 48.28 40.39 -7.63
C VAL A 1119 49.68 40.02 -8.20
N ALA A 1120 50.01 38.72 -8.03
CA ALA A 1120 50.70 37.78 -8.96
C ALA A 1120 52.23 37.55 -8.93
N ALA A 1121 52.64 36.32 -8.56
CA ALA A 1121 53.73 35.51 -9.18
C ALA A 1121 53.76 34.06 -8.61
N VAL A 1122 54.18 33.05 -9.41
CA VAL A 1122 54.11 31.59 -9.15
C VAL A 1122 55.30 30.92 -9.89
N PRO A 1123 56.13 29.97 -9.34
CA PRO A 1123 55.72 28.55 -9.18
C PRO A 1123 56.47 27.63 -8.15
N LEU A 1124 55.89 26.43 -7.96
CA LEU A 1124 56.43 25.02 -7.88
C LEU A 1124 57.95 24.71 -7.63
N PRO A 1125 58.34 23.49 -7.16
CA PRO A 1125 57.58 22.33 -6.61
C PRO A 1125 58.17 21.65 -5.33
N SER A 1126 57.55 20.51 -4.91
CA SER A 1126 58.07 19.44 -4.01
C SER A 1126 58.09 19.69 -2.49
N ALA A 1127 57.76 18.75 -1.58
CA ALA A 1127 57.21 17.39 -1.70
C ALA A 1127 56.40 16.99 -0.42
N SER A 1128 55.65 15.88 -0.47
CA SER A 1128 54.75 15.35 0.59
C SER A 1128 55.46 14.97 1.91
N PRO A 1129 54.74 14.96 3.07
CA PRO A 1129 53.95 13.79 3.45
C PRO A 1129 52.59 14.08 4.17
N GLU A 1130 51.77 13.02 4.27
CA GLU A 1130 50.64 12.77 5.20
C GLU A 1130 49.47 13.76 5.34
N SER A 1131 48.27 13.24 5.58
CA SER A 1131 47.02 14.00 5.73
C SER A 1131 46.17 13.45 6.89
N PRO A 1132 45.77 14.28 7.87
CA PRO A 1132 44.73 13.95 8.84
C PRO A 1132 43.32 14.15 8.24
N SER A 1133 42.31 13.53 8.86
CA SER A 1133 40.93 13.48 8.36
C SER A 1133 40.08 14.72 8.66
N VAL A 1134 38.99 14.85 7.89
CA VAL A 1134 37.87 15.80 8.07
C VAL A 1134 36.72 15.06 8.78
N PRO A 1135 35.85 15.72 9.58
CA PRO A 1135 34.76 15.04 10.29
C PRO A 1135 33.64 14.52 9.37
N ASP A 1136 32.93 13.49 9.82
CA ASP A 1136 31.96 12.73 9.03
C ASP A 1136 30.66 13.51 8.69
N GLU A 1137 30.15 13.30 7.48
CA GLU A 1137 28.75 13.57 7.12
C GLU A 1137 27.88 12.32 7.37
N PRO A 1138 26.54 12.47 7.54
CA PRO A 1138 25.62 11.34 7.58
C PRO A 1138 25.62 10.55 6.27
N ASP A 1139 25.68 9.21 6.40
CA ASP A 1139 25.69 8.24 5.29
C ASP A 1139 24.64 8.53 4.21
N MET A 1140 25.04 8.30 2.96
CA MET A 1140 24.19 8.39 1.78
C MET A 1140 24.18 7.03 1.07
N PRO A 1141 23.01 6.45 0.74
CA PRO A 1141 22.94 5.17 0.05
C PRO A 1141 23.66 5.20 -1.31
N PRO A 1142 24.36 4.13 -1.72
CA PRO A 1142 25.10 4.11 -2.98
C PRO A 1142 24.14 4.22 -4.18
N LEU A 1143 24.44 5.15 -5.10
CA LEU A 1143 23.65 5.29 -6.33
C LEU A 1143 23.79 4.05 -7.22
N PRO A 1144 22.68 3.52 -7.80
CA PRO A 1144 22.73 2.39 -8.71
C PRO A 1144 23.32 2.79 -10.08
N GLU A 1145 23.69 1.81 -10.91
CA GLU A 1145 24.41 2.06 -12.18
C GLU A 1145 23.69 2.97 -13.18
N GLY A 1146 22.36 3.15 -13.05
CA GLY A 1146 21.56 4.07 -13.85
C GLY A 1146 21.50 5.52 -13.34
N GLY A 1147 22.06 5.82 -12.17
CA GLY A 1147 21.89 7.10 -11.48
C GLY A 1147 20.62 7.17 -10.64
N LEU A 1148 20.12 8.38 -10.39
CA LEU A 1148 18.88 8.60 -9.62
C LEU A 1148 17.66 7.99 -10.34
N PRO A 1149 16.65 7.46 -9.61
CA PRO A 1149 15.37 7.06 -10.19
C PRO A 1149 14.70 8.23 -10.92
N THR A 1150 13.99 7.95 -12.03
CA THR A 1150 13.41 9.00 -12.87
C THR A 1150 12.47 9.91 -12.08
N GLY A 1151 12.80 11.21 -12.03
CA GLY A 1151 12.04 12.23 -11.30
C GLY A 1151 12.45 12.43 -9.83
N TRP A 1152 13.45 11.70 -9.33
CA TRP A 1152 13.95 11.87 -7.95
C TRP A 1152 15.08 12.89 -7.86
N THR A 1153 15.12 13.64 -6.75
CA THR A 1153 16.23 14.52 -6.38
C THR A 1153 17.26 13.82 -5.50
N MET A 1154 18.47 14.38 -5.43
CA MET A 1154 19.53 13.87 -4.56
C MET A 1154 19.16 13.91 -3.06
N GLU A 1155 18.26 14.82 -2.68
CA GLU A 1155 17.77 14.99 -1.31
C GLU A 1155 16.68 13.97 -0.96
N GLN A 1156 15.81 13.62 -1.92
CA GLN A 1156 14.92 12.46 -1.81
C GLN A 1156 15.71 11.16 -1.70
N TRP A 1157 16.80 11.01 -2.46
CA TRP A 1157 17.69 9.86 -2.34
C TRP A 1157 18.37 9.76 -0.97
N ARG A 1158 18.77 10.88 -0.37
CA ARG A 1158 19.33 10.92 0.99
C ARG A 1158 18.36 10.35 2.04
N HIS A 1159 17.05 10.52 1.85
CA HIS A 1159 16.02 10.06 2.79
C HIS A 1159 15.42 8.68 2.47
N TYR A 1160 15.32 8.30 1.19
CA TYR A 1160 14.58 7.11 0.76
C TYR A 1160 15.39 6.13 -0.11
N GLY A 1161 16.64 6.46 -0.46
CA GLY A 1161 17.48 5.64 -1.34
C GLY A 1161 17.73 4.23 -0.81
N GLN A 1162 17.90 4.06 0.51
CA GLN A 1162 18.14 2.75 1.13
C GLN A 1162 16.93 1.82 0.93
N GLN A 1163 15.72 2.30 1.25
CA GLN A 1163 14.48 1.56 1.00
C GLN A 1163 14.24 1.30 -0.49
N TRP A 1164 14.66 2.22 -1.36
CA TRP A 1164 14.57 2.04 -2.81
C TRP A 1164 15.50 0.91 -3.30
N LEU A 1165 16.75 0.85 -2.83
CA LEU A 1165 17.69 -0.23 -3.14
C LEU A 1165 17.17 -1.59 -2.63
N GLU A 1166 16.67 -1.64 -1.40
CA GLU A 1166 16.08 -2.84 -0.79
C GLU A 1166 14.83 -3.33 -1.55
N GLN A 1167 13.94 -2.43 -1.96
CA GLN A 1167 12.74 -2.78 -2.74
C GLN A 1167 13.04 -3.22 -4.18
N ASN A 1168 14.13 -2.72 -4.79
CA ASN A 1168 14.51 -3.06 -6.17
C ASN A 1168 15.60 -4.15 -6.25
N GLY A 1169 16.03 -4.73 -5.12
CA GLY A 1169 17.02 -5.80 -5.08
C GLY A 1169 18.44 -5.36 -5.47
N GLN A 1170 18.82 -4.12 -5.10
CA GLN A 1170 20.10 -3.48 -5.44
C GLN A 1170 20.92 -3.05 -4.20
N SER A 1171 20.57 -3.59 -3.03
CA SER A 1171 21.27 -3.42 -1.74
C SER A 1171 22.53 -4.26 -1.61
#